data_AF-A0A2N4Y5Q8-F1
#
_entry.id   AF-A0A2N4Y5Q8-F1
#
_cell.length_a   1.000
_cell.length_b   1.000
_cell.length_c   1.000
_cell.angle_alpha   90.00
_cell.angle_beta   90.00
_cell.angle_gamma   90.00
#
_symmetry.space_group_name_H-M   'P 1'
#
loop_
_entity.id
_entity.type
_entity.pdbx_description
1 polymer ?
#
loop_
_entity_poly.entity_id
_entity_poly.type
_entity_poly.pdbx_seq_one_letter_code
_entity_poly.pdbx_strand_id
1 'polypeptide(L)'
;MLKNRLLATVAIPVLSVAMMGQPVIASTSSMGESQNQSRQAEEALIQLAQAVVCSDGSEAADAETCAARDAQAAAEAEAQRAAEEEAQRAAAEEAQRQAEAEAEAQRAAEAEAEAQRAAEAEAEAQRAAEAEAEAQRAAEAEAQQQAEAEAEAQRAAEAEAEAQRAAEAEAEAQRAAEAEAQQQAEAEAEAQRAAEAEAEAQRAAEAEAEAQQQAEETQPVEEPQAVTCADGSRAASEDECAPPAPQPTEEEQPAEEQPTEEQPAEEQQPSEEEAAPEQTEEQAPAAEEELRPGQDAAGEEPTTEGEVPADQAEQPTDEQPAEEQATGEEVPAEAQPEGEQVLVPAVEPPADQPVQEITDTRTTEEKEAIAEDPSQTSETVVLPVENGAAVLDSDKDADNSGGEGVREQRNELRAQEDVAPPPESDAEAQVETTAADQETMQATIAEEGTTLDAAPTFEVPTSVTNNVSNSTVTNNVTNNVTNNVTNNTIVQNNVVNQVTEVRVVEQIDNRTVINVGNRIIVRGDDRQRLRYDAEETYYEQLPRGRTRETIERADGSKLVTVYNRYGDVIIRSRISPRGREYVLMYSPEADSERPTMYVDVGLSLPPMRLTIPVDDYIVSTTRSPDRDYYDFLARPPVERVERVYSIDEVKSSARIRDKVRRIDLDTITFPSGSAEVPLEQARTLRKVAQAMEQLLEKDPGEVFLIEGHTDAVGSDRSNLVLSDQRAETVANLLTEVYGIPPENMSVQGYGERFLKIRTEAAEQQNRRVAIRRVTTLVRPAGVSSND
;
A
#
# COMPACT_ATOMS: atom_id res chain seq x y z
N MET A 1 -28.02 -26.84 -60.33
CA MET A 1 -27.80 -26.36 -61.71
C MET A 1 -28.39 -24.97 -61.85
N LEU A 2 -27.57 -23.94 -62.11
CA LEU A 2 -27.74 -22.97 -63.21
C LEU A 2 -26.53 -22.01 -63.18
N LYS A 3 -26.24 -21.35 -64.31
CA LYS A 3 -25.24 -20.27 -64.40
C LYS A 3 -25.98 -18.95 -64.56
N ASN A 4 -25.41 -17.84 -64.08
CA ASN A 4 -25.15 -16.74 -65.01
C ASN A 4 -23.99 -15.85 -64.57
N ARG A 5 -23.46 -15.08 -65.54
CA ARG A 5 -22.41 -14.06 -65.34
C ARG A 5 -23.04 -12.66 -65.26
N LEU A 6 -22.33 -11.73 -64.63
CA LEU A 6 -22.27 -10.34 -65.09
C LEU A 6 -20.90 -9.73 -64.71
N LEU A 7 -20.48 -8.69 -65.43
CA LEU A 7 -19.21 -7.98 -65.26
C LEU A 7 -19.47 -6.64 -64.58
N ALA A 8 -18.53 -6.20 -63.75
CA ALA A 8 -18.43 -4.81 -63.28
C ALA A 8 -16.95 -4.39 -63.31
N THR A 9 -16.67 -3.22 -63.89
CA THR A 9 -15.33 -2.66 -64.02
C THR A 9 -15.03 -1.74 -62.85
N VAL A 10 -13.82 -1.81 -62.29
CA VAL A 10 -13.30 -0.84 -61.31
C VAL A 10 -12.18 -0.03 -61.95
N ALA A 11 -12.15 1.29 -61.68
CA ALA A 11 -11.17 2.22 -62.24
C ALA A 11 -10.05 2.52 -61.24
N ILE A 12 -8.83 2.74 -61.75
CA ILE A 12 -7.64 3.07 -60.95
C ILE A 12 -7.40 4.59 -61.01
N PRO A 13 -7.36 5.30 -59.86
CA PRO A 13 -6.80 6.65 -59.79
C PRO A 13 -5.27 6.60 -59.70
N VAL A 14 -4.57 7.46 -60.43
CA VAL A 14 -3.11 7.59 -60.36
C VAL A 14 -2.74 9.04 -60.04
N LEU A 15 -2.07 9.24 -58.90
CA LEU A 15 -1.20 10.40 -58.64
C LEU A 15 0.23 9.85 -58.52
N SER A 16 1.18 10.19 -59.40
CA SER A 16 1.83 11.51 -59.53
C SER A 16 2.91 11.77 -58.46
N VAL A 17 3.98 10.98 -58.51
CA VAL A 17 5.29 11.38 -57.95
C VAL A 17 6.01 12.28 -58.96
N ALA A 18 6.60 13.38 -58.50
CA ALA A 18 7.41 14.27 -59.33
C ALA A 18 8.82 14.42 -58.73
N MET A 19 9.84 14.23 -59.56
CA MET A 19 11.25 14.48 -59.26
C MET A 19 11.84 15.31 -60.41
N MET A 20 12.56 16.39 -60.08
CA MET A 20 13.15 17.29 -61.08
C MET A 20 14.60 16.90 -61.38
N GLY A 21 14.96 16.89 -62.67
CA GLY A 21 16.35 16.73 -63.14
C GLY A 21 16.60 17.56 -64.39
N GLN A 22 17.63 18.41 -64.36
CA GLN A 22 18.09 19.29 -65.44
C GLN A 22 19.59 19.59 -65.26
N PRO A 23 20.31 20.13 -66.27
CA PRO A 23 20.00 20.25 -67.70
C PRO A 23 21.13 19.75 -68.63
N VAL A 24 20.85 19.60 -69.94
CA VAL A 24 21.87 19.58 -71.02
C VAL A 24 21.38 20.43 -72.21
N ILE A 25 22.30 21.06 -72.95
CA ILE A 25 22.03 22.07 -73.99
C ILE A 25 22.27 21.50 -75.42
N ALA A 26 21.56 22.04 -76.42
CA ALA A 26 21.58 21.64 -77.83
C ALA A 26 22.95 21.78 -78.54
N SER A 27 23.25 21.07 -79.63
CA SER A 27 22.86 21.37 -81.05
C SER A 27 23.19 20.14 -81.97
N THR A 28 22.99 20.06 -83.31
CA THR A 28 22.75 21.05 -84.40
C THR A 28 21.85 20.44 -85.52
N SER A 29 22.12 20.63 -86.84
CA SER A 29 21.23 20.18 -87.96
C SER A 29 21.91 20.13 -89.34
N SER A 30 21.41 19.28 -90.26
CA SER A 30 21.40 19.43 -91.75
C SER A 30 20.58 18.28 -92.39
N MET A 31 19.58 18.45 -93.29
CA MET A 31 19.66 18.76 -94.75
C MET A 31 20.46 17.72 -95.57
N GLY A 32 20.11 17.29 -96.80
CA GLY A 32 18.98 17.58 -97.71
C GLY A 32 19.44 18.09 -99.11
N GLU A 33 18.90 17.70 -100.28
CA GLU A 33 17.80 16.77 -100.64
C GLU A 33 18.32 15.46 -101.32
N SER A 34 18.06 14.99 -102.58
CA SER A 34 17.25 15.44 -103.76
C SER A 34 16.79 14.29 -104.70
N GLN A 35 16.36 14.58 -105.94
CA GLN A 35 15.39 13.77 -106.72
C GLN A 35 15.88 13.05 -108.01
N ASN A 36 15.01 12.14 -108.49
CA ASN A 36 14.60 11.92 -109.90
C ASN A 36 15.48 11.08 -110.86
N GLN A 37 15.00 9.89 -111.27
CA GLN A 37 14.51 9.59 -112.65
C GLN A 37 14.11 8.11 -112.84
N SER A 38 13.49 7.77 -113.98
CA SER A 38 12.96 6.43 -114.29
C SER A 38 13.16 6.02 -115.76
N ARG A 39 13.62 4.77 -116.03
CA ARG A 39 13.21 3.85 -117.13
C ARG A 39 14.26 2.76 -117.42
N GLN A 40 13.81 1.74 -118.19
CA GLN A 40 14.54 0.60 -118.76
C GLN A 40 14.92 -0.48 -117.73
N ALA A 41 14.72 -1.80 -117.87
CA ALA A 41 14.02 -2.75 -118.78
C ALA A 41 14.95 -3.95 -119.08
N GLU A 42 14.42 -5.16 -118.86
CA GLU A 42 14.56 -6.46 -119.57
C GLU A 42 15.77 -6.68 -120.52
N GLU A 43 16.41 -7.86 -120.63
CA GLU A 43 16.08 -9.26 -120.24
C GLU A 43 17.17 -9.85 -119.26
N ALA A 44 17.45 -11.15 -119.00
CA ALA A 44 16.97 -12.44 -119.54
C ALA A 44 17.13 -13.67 -118.60
N LEU A 45 16.11 -14.53 -118.61
CA LEU A 45 16.11 -16.01 -118.71
C LEU A 45 17.01 -16.94 -117.83
N ILE A 46 16.31 -17.67 -116.93
CA ILE A 46 16.44 -19.13 -116.62
C ILE A 46 17.74 -19.65 -115.98
N GLN A 47 17.67 -19.90 -114.67
CA GLN A 47 17.65 -21.28 -114.14
C GLN A 47 16.57 -21.41 -113.06
N LEU A 48 15.86 -22.55 -113.00
CA LEU A 48 15.07 -22.92 -111.81
C LEU A 48 16.00 -23.62 -110.81
N ALA A 49 16.60 -22.85 -109.91
CA ALA A 49 16.89 -23.37 -108.59
C ALA A 49 15.59 -23.33 -107.79
N GLN A 50 15.09 -24.48 -107.35
CA GLN A 50 14.01 -24.51 -106.36
C GLN A 50 14.65 -24.20 -105.00
N ALA A 51 14.50 -22.96 -104.53
CA ALA A 51 14.97 -22.57 -103.21
C ALA A 51 14.35 -23.50 -102.16
N VAL A 52 15.19 -24.10 -101.33
CA VAL A 52 14.75 -24.97 -100.24
C VAL A 52 14.51 -24.11 -99.02
N VAL A 53 13.32 -24.21 -98.43
CA VAL A 53 13.02 -23.57 -97.14
C VAL A 53 13.57 -24.47 -96.04
N CYS A 54 14.47 -23.93 -95.23
CA CYS A 54 15.14 -24.62 -94.13
C CYS A 54 14.22 -24.69 -92.88
N SER A 55 14.65 -25.38 -91.81
CA SER A 55 13.77 -25.59 -90.64
C SER A 55 13.44 -24.30 -89.88
N ASP A 56 14.32 -23.29 -89.96
CA ASP A 56 14.16 -21.93 -89.44
C ASP A 56 13.24 -21.03 -90.29
N GLY A 57 12.76 -21.52 -91.44
CA GLY A 57 11.98 -20.75 -92.41
C GLY A 57 12.79 -19.86 -93.35
N SER A 58 14.14 -19.91 -93.30
CA SER A 58 15.01 -19.22 -94.25
C SER A 58 15.08 -19.96 -95.59
N GLU A 59 15.34 -19.23 -96.68
CA GLU A 59 15.59 -19.85 -97.99
C GLU A 59 17.10 -20.15 -98.19
N ALA A 60 17.40 -21.28 -98.83
CA ALA A 60 18.74 -21.68 -99.25
C ALA A 60 18.74 -22.25 -100.68
N ALA A 61 19.93 -22.31 -101.29
CA ALA A 61 20.11 -22.79 -102.66
C ALA A 61 19.89 -24.31 -102.82
N ASP A 62 20.11 -25.08 -101.74
CA ASP A 62 19.99 -26.53 -101.67
C ASP A 62 19.75 -27.00 -100.23
N ALA A 63 19.40 -28.28 -100.07
CA ALA A 63 19.11 -28.89 -98.78
C ALA A 63 20.36 -29.18 -97.92
N GLU A 64 21.55 -29.23 -98.53
CA GLU A 64 22.81 -29.43 -97.82
C GLU A 64 23.21 -28.15 -97.06
N THR A 65 22.97 -26.99 -97.68
CA THR A 65 23.06 -25.67 -97.06
C THR A 65 22.06 -25.50 -95.91
N CYS A 66 20.82 -26.00 -96.04
CA CYS A 66 19.88 -26.02 -94.92
C CYS A 66 20.38 -26.90 -93.77
N ALA A 67 20.80 -28.15 -94.06
CA ALA A 67 21.32 -29.05 -93.03
C ALA A 67 22.56 -28.48 -92.31
N ALA A 68 23.41 -27.74 -93.01
CA ALA A 68 24.54 -27.03 -92.41
C ALA A 68 24.10 -25.87 -91.49
N ARG A 69 23.07 -25.09 -91.87
CA ARG A 69 22.47 -24.05 -91.00
C ARG A 69 21.79 -24.66 -89.77
N ASP A 70 20.97 -25.69 -89.98
CA ASP A 70 20.26 -26.39 -88.90
C ASP A 70 21.26 -26.99 -87.89
N ALA A 71 22.38 -27.55 -88.37
CA ALA A 71 23.46 -28.05 -87.53
C ALA A 71 24.25 -26.94 -86.80
N GLN A 72 24.50 -25.80 -87.46
CA GLN A 72 25.13 -24.64 -86.81
C GLN A 72 24.22 -24.07 -85.72
N ALA A 73 22.93 -23.87 -85.99
CA ALA A 73 21.96 -23.39 -85.01
C ALA A 73 21.80 -24.36 -83.82
N ALA A 74 21.84 -25.67 -84.07
CA ALA A 74 21.86 -26.67 -83.00
C ALA A 74 23.11 -26.56 -82.11
N ALA A 75 24.30 -26.38 -82.71
CA ALA A 75 25.56 -26.20 -81.99
C ALA A 75 25.63 -24.87 -81.23
N GLU A 76 25.10 -23.78 -81.80
CA GLU A 76 24.99 -22.49 -81.11
C GLU A 76 24.00 -22.57 -79.92
N ALA A 77 22.88 -23.27 -80.07
CA ALA A 77 21.94 -23.52 -78.97
C ALA A 77 22.49 -24.48 -77.91
N GLU A 78 23.38 -25.42 -78.26
CA GLU A 78 24.11 -26.26 -77.31
C GLU A 78 25.16 -25.44 -76.53
N ALA A 79 25.93 -24.59 -77.22
CA ALA A 79 26.90 -23.69 -76.59
C ALA A 79 26.24 -22.64 -75.67
N GLN A 80 25.06 -22.12 -76.05
CA GLN A 80 24.27 -21.22 -75.20
C GLN A 80 23.83 -21.92 -73.90
N ARG A 81 23.28 -23.13 -73.99
CA ARG A 81 22.88 -23.90 -72.80
C ARG A 81 24.06 -24.26 -71.90
N ALA A 82 25.21 -24.60 -72.47
CA ALA A 82 26.44 -24.82 -71.70
C ALA A 82 26.89 -23.56 -70.94
N ALA A 83 26.83 -22.39 -71.58
CA ALA A 83 27.15 -21.10 -70.94
C ALA A 83 26.11 -20.68 -69.88
N GLU A 84 24.82 -20.97 -70.10
CA GLU A 84 23.76 -20.75 -69.10
C GLU A 84 23.95 -21.66 -67.88
N GLU A 85 24.30 -22.95 -68.06
CA GLU A 85 24.64 -23.85 -66.96
C GLU A 85 25.90 -23.40 -66.19
N GLU A 86 26.94 -22.93 -66.89
CA GLU A 86 28.15 -22.41 -66.26
C GLU A 86 27.86 -21.14 -65.42
N ALA A 87 27.06 -20.22 -65.97
CA ALA A 87 26.63 -19.01 -65.26
C ALA A 87 25.74 -19.33 -64.04
N GLN A 88 24.83 -20.31 -64.14
CA GLN A 88 24.01 -20.76 -63.01
C GLN A 88 24.85 -21.38 -61.89
N ARG A 89 25.88 -22.17 -62.23
CA ARG A 89 26.80 -22.74 -61.23
C ARG A 89 27.62 -21.66 -60.54
N ALA A 90 28.17 -20.70 -61.29
CA ALA A 90 28.92 -19.58 -60.72
C ALA A 90 28.04 -18.72 -59.77
N ALA A 91 26.78 -18.47 -60.14
CA ALA A 91 25.83 -17.76 -59.29
C ALA A 91 25.47 -18.55 -58.01
N ALA A 92 25.30 -19.87 -58.11
CA ALA A 92 25.07 -20.73 -56.93
C ALA A 92 26.29 -20.77 -55.99
N GLU A 93 27.50 -20.86 -56.53
CA GLU A 93 28.75 -20.78 -55.75
C GLU A 93 28.96 -19.40 -55.09
N GLU A 94 28.45 -18.32 -55.68
CA GLU A 94 28.47 -16.99 -55.04
C GLU A 94 27.41 -16.87 -53.95
N ALA A 95 26.17 -17.33 -54.19
CA ALA A 95 25.10 -17.33 -53.19
C ALA A 95 25.45 -18.19 -51.97
N GLN A 96 26.09 -19.34 -52.15
CA GLN A 96 26.58 -20.17 -51.05
C GLN A 96 27.61 -19.42 -50.18
N ARG A 97 28.58 -18.74 -50.81
CA ARG A 97 29.60 -17.96 -50.08
C ARG A 97 29.02 -16.76 -49.33
N GLN A 98 27.95 -16.15 -49.83
CA GLN A 98 27.22 -15.10 -49.13
C GLN A 98 26.51 -15.67 -47.89
N ALA A 99 25.76 -16.78 -48.04
CA ALA A 99 25.07 -17.43 -46.94
C ALA A 99 26.03 -17.97 -45.85
N GLU A 100 27.19 -18.50 -46.23
CA GLU A 100 28.24 -18.93 -45.30
C GLU A 100 28.82 -17.75 -44.49
N ALA A 101 29.06 -16.60 -45.13
CA ALA A 101 29.56 -15.39 -44.47
C ALA A 101 28.51 -14.75 -43.55
N GLU A 102 27.23 -14.74 -43.94
CA GLU A 102 26.12 -14.27 -43.08
C GLU A 102 25.96 -15.17 -41.85
N ALA A 103 26.06 -16.49 -42.01
CA ALA A 103 26.00 -17.45 -40.89
C ALA A 103 27.23 -17.35 -39.96
N GLU A 104 28.41 -16.98 -40.46
CA GLU A 104 29.58 -16.69 -39.62
C GLU A 104 29.39 -15.39 -38.83
N ALA A 105 28.89 -14.33 -39.47
CA ALA A 105 28.59 -13.06 -38.82
C ALA A 105 27.51 -13.19 -37.72
N GLN A 106 26.47 -13.99 -37.94
CA GLN A 106 25.44 -14.28 -36.95
C GLN A 106 26.01 -14.94 -35.69
N ARG A 107 26.85 -15.98 -35.84
CA ARG A 107 27.50 -16.66 -34.69
C ARG A 107 28.45 -15.74 -33.94
N ALA A 108 29.14 -14.83 -34.64
CA ALA A 108 30.01 -13.85 -34.00
C ALA A 108 29.21 -12.87 -33.12
N ALA A 109 28.07 -12.37 -33.62
CA ALA A 109 27.17 -11.50 -32.86
C ALA A 109 26.50 -12.22 -31.68
N GLU A 110 26.10 -13.48 -31.86
CA GLU A 110 25.53 -14.31 -30.80
C GLU A 110 26.53 -14.54 -29.65
N ALA A 111 27.79 -14.87 -29.98
CA ALA A 111 28.86 -15.04 -29.00
C ALA A 111 29.25 -13.72 -28.29
N GLU A 112 29.20 -12.57 -28.99
CA GLU A 112 29.41 -11.27 -28.35
C GLU A 112 28.26 -10.94 -27.38
N ALA A 113 27.00 -11.21 -27.75
CA ALA A 113 25.84 -11.02 -26.89
C ALA A 113 25.82 -12.00 -25.70
N GLU A 114 26.33 -13.22 -25.84
CA GLU A 114 26.55 -14.15 -24.71
C GLU A 114 27.63 -13.61 -23.75
N ALA A 115 28.76 -13.14 -24.27
CA ALA A 115 29.83 -12.56 -23.46
C ALA A 115 29.39 -11.29 -22.70
N GLN A 116 28.58 -10.44 -23.32
CA GLN A 116 28.00 -9.25 -22.66
C GLN A 116 27.06 -9.65 -21.51
N ARG A 117 26.13 -10.60 -21.72
CA ARG A 117 25.24 -11.12 -20.67
C ARG A 117 26.00 -11.77 -19.51
N ALA A 118 27.08 -12.50 -19.79
CA ALA A 118 27.93 -13.09 -18.75
C ALA A 118 28.63 -12.02 -17.88
N ALA A 119 29.13 -10.94 -18.51
CA ALA A 119 29.77 -9.84 -17.79
C ALA A 119 28.77 -9.00 -16.96
N GLU A 120 27.54 -8.82 -17.47
CA GLU A 120 26.48 -8.13 -16.73
C GLU A 120 26.02 -8.93 -15.50
N ALA A 121 25.85 -10.25 -15.64
CA ALA A 121 25.52 -11.14 -14.52
C ALA A 121 26.62 -11.17 -13.45
N GLU A 122 27.91 -11.13 -13.83
CA GLU A 122 29.01 -11.01 -12.86
C GLU A 122 28.97 -9.65 -12.12
N ALA A 123 28.70 -8.56 -12.84
CA ALA A 123 28.55 -7.22 -12.25
C ALA A 123 27.30 -7.07 -11.38
N GLU A 124 26.22 -7.81 -11.66
CA GLU A 124 25.03 -7.92 -10.80
C GLU A 124 25.34 -8.70 -9.52
N ALA A 125 25.98 -9.87 -9.63
CA ALA A 125 26.38 -10.67 -8.46
C ALA A 125 27.32 -9.91 -7.52
N GLN A 126 28.24 -9.10 -8.05
CA GLN A 126 29.11 -8.24 -7.25
C GLN A 126 28.32 -7.15 -6.50
N ARG A 127 27.35 -6.49 -7.17
CA ARG A 127 26.46 -5.49 -6.53
C ARG A 127 25.57 -6.10 -5.46
N ALA A 128 25.04 -7.31 -5.69
CA ALA A 128 24.23 -8.03 -4.71
C ALA A 128 25.04 -8.36 -3.44
N ALA A 129 26.29 -8.83 -3.58
CA ALA A 129 27.17 -9.11 -2.44
C ALA A 129 27.59 -7.86 -1.67
N GLU A 130 27.79 -6.71 -2.34
CA GLU A 130 28.07 -5.43 -1.69
C GLU A 130 26.84 -4.90 -0.92
N ALA A 131 25.64 -5.03 -1.50
CA ALA A 131 24.37 -4.68 -0.86
C ALA A 131 24.06 -5.57 0.36
N GLU A 132 24.30 -6.89 0.29
CA GLU A 132 24.14 -7.78 1.45
C GLU A 132 25.10 -7.37 2.59
N ALA A 133 26.36 -7.08 2.26
CA ALA A 133 27.35 -6.60 3.22
C ALA A 133 27.03 -5.19 3.77
N GLU A 134 26.21 -4.38 3.09
CA GLU A 134 25.70 -3.10 3.58
C GLU A 134 24.48 -3.29 4.49
N ALA A 135 23.52 -4.12 4.11
CA ALA A 135 22.36 -4.46 4.92
C ALA A 135 22.77 -5.07 6.27
N GLN A 136 23.78 -5.95 6.30
CA GLN A 136 24.34 -6.49 7.54
C GLN A 136 24.92 -5.39 8.46
N ARG A 137 25.62 -4.40 7.89
CA ARG A 137 26.16 -3.24 8.63
C ARG A 137 25.05 -2.32 9.14
N ALA A 138 23.99 -2.11 8.36
CA ALA A 138 22.84 -1.32 8.76
C ALA A 138 22.08 -1.97 9.92
N ALA A 139 21.82 -3.28 9.85
CA ALA A 139 21.16 -4.04 10.92
C ALA A 139 21.99 -4.07 12.22
N GLU A 140 23.32 -4.18 12.13
CA GLU A 140 24.20 -4.09 13.32
C GLU A 140 24.15 -2.68 13.95
N ALA A 141 24.09 -1.62 13.13
CA ALA A 141 23.97 -0.25 13.62
C ALA A 141 22.60 0.05 14.23
N GLU A 142 21.51 -0.45 13.64
CA GLU A 142 20.16 -0.30 14.20
C GLU A 142 20.04 -1.03 15.55
N ALA A 143 20.54 -2.26 15.65
CA ALA A 143 20.56 -3.01 16.92
C ALA A 143 21.35 -2.27 18.02
N GLN A 144 22.42 -1.57 17.67
CA GLN A 144 23.16 -0.71 18.61
C GLN A 144 22.34 0.52 19.05
N GLN A 145 21.61 1.17 18.13
CA GLN A 145 20.73 2.30 18.46
C GLN A 145 19.55 1.88 19.35
N GLN A 146 18.91 0.74 19.04
CA GLN A 146 17.83 0.19 19.87
C GLN A 146 18.32 -0.12 21.29
N ALA A 147 19.51 -0.71 21.44
CA ALA A 147 20.12 -0.99 22.74
C ALA A 147 20.51 0.29 23.52
N GLU A 148 20.99 1.34 22.85
CA GLU A 148 21.29 2.63 23.50
C GLU A 148 20.00 3.34 23.95
N ALA A 149 18.95 3.30 23.13
CA ALA A 149 17.64 3.86 23.46
C ALA A 149 16.96 3.12 24.63
N GLU A 150 17.02 1.78 24.68
CA GLU A 150 16.52 1.01 25.82
C GLU A 150 17.31 1.38 27.10
N ALA A 151 18.65 1.46 27.00
CA ALA A 151 19.48 1.88 28.12
C ALA A 151 19.21 3.32 28.57
N GLU A 152 18.77 4.22 27.70
CA GLU A 152 18.30 5.57 28.08
C GLU A 152 16.93 5.55 28.75
N ALA A 153 15.98 4.77 28.22
CA ALA A 153 14.66 4.59 28.84
C ALA A 153 14.76 4.00 30.26
N GLN A 154 15.63 3.01 30.47
CA GLN A 154 15.90 2.44 31.79
C GLN A 154 16.48 3.50 32.76
N ARG A 155 17.43 4.34 32.31
CA ARG A 155 17.99 5.45 33.10
C ARG A 155 16.94 6.51 33.45
N ALA A 156 16.03 6.82 32.53
CA ALA A 156 14.94 7.76 32.77
C ALA A 156 13.95 7.24 33.81
N ALA A 157 13.58 5.96 33.73
CA ALA A 157 12.70 5.30 34.69
C ALA A 157 13.32 5.22 36.10
N GLU A 158 14.62 4.94 36.22
CA GLU A 158 15.32 4.95 37.51
C GLU A 158 15.35 6.37 38.13
N ALA A 159 15.60 7.40 37.33
CA ALA A 159 15.58 8.79 37.78
C ALA A 159 14.19 9.26 38.22
N GLU A 160 13.11 8.84 37.53
CA GLU A 160 11.75 9.13 37.99
C GLU A 160 11.45 8.42 39.32
N ALA A 161 11.85 7.15 39.46
CA ALA A 161 11.67 6.40 40.70
C ALA A 161 12.46 7.00 41.88
N GLU A 162 13.64 7.59 41.65
CA GLU A 162 14.36 8.36 42.67
C GLU A 162 13.61 9.65 43.05
N ALA A 163 13.11 10.40 42.06
CA ALA A 163 12.34 11.62 42.28
C ALA A 163 11.04 11.37 43.07
N GLN A 164 10.33 10.27 42.78
CA GLN A 164 9.13 9.86 43.52
C GLN A 164 9.45 9.56 44.99
N ARG A 165 10.52 8.81 45.28
CA ARG A 165 10.98 8.54 46.67
C ARG A 165 11.37 9.82 47.40
N ALA A 166 12.03 10.75 46.73
CA ALA A 166 12.41 12.03 47.32
C ALA A 166 11.17 12.88 47.71
N ALA A 167 10.14 12.91 46.86
CA ALA A 167 8.89 13.60 47.14
C ALA A 167 8.10 12.93 48.29
N GLU A 168 8.08 11.60 48.37
CA GLU A 168 7.44 10.88 49.48
C GLU A 168 8.15 11.16 50.83
N ALA A 169 9.48 11.16 50.84
CA ALA A 169 10.28 11.48 52.02
C ALA A 169 10.08 12.94 52.48
N GLU A 170 9.95 13.90 51.55
CA GLU A 170 9.60 15.28 51.91
C GLU A 170 8.19 15.35 52.52
N ALA A 171 7.21 14.66 51.92
CA ALA A 171 5.84 14.60 52.43
C ALA A 171 5.76 13.90 53.81
N GLU A 172 6.63 12.93 54.11
CA GLU A 172 6.76 12.35 55.46
C GLU A 172 7.37 13.34 56.45
N ALA A 173 8.44 14.04 56.09
CA ALA A 173 9.06 15.07 56.93
C ALA A 173 8.10 16.22 57.26
N GLN A 174 7.28 16.65 56.30
CA GLN A 174 6.22 17.65 56.52
C GLN A 174 5.16 17.14 57.52
N ARG A 175 4.68 15.89 57.37
CA ARG A 175 3.74 15.27 58.32
C ARG A 175 4.31 15.14 59.73
N ALA A 176 5.59 14.78 59.87
CA ALA A 176 6.27 14.70 61.15
C ALA A 176 6.38 16.06 61.84
N ALA A 177 6.74 17.12 61.09
CA ALA A 177 6.82 18.49 61.61
C ALA A 177 5.45 19.04 62.03
N GLU A 178 4.38 18.71 61.30
CA GLU A 178 3.02 19.08 61.71
C GLU A 178 2.59 18.37 63.00
N ALA A 179 2.89 17.07 63.13
CA ALA A 179 2.60 16.31 64.35
C ALA A 179 3.36 16.85 65.58
N GLU A 180 4.63 17.25 65.43
CA GLU A 180 5.38 17.89 66.51
C GLU A 180 4.75 19.24 66.91
N ALA A 181 4.35 20.06 65.94
CA ALA A 181 3.68 21.34 66.20
C ALA A 181 2.32 21.16 66.90
N GLN A 182 1.55 20.12 66.56
CA GLN A 182 0.31 19.76 67.24
C GLN A 182 0.57 19.34 68.70
N GLN A 183 1.58 18.51 68.97
CA GLN A 183 1.96 18.13 70.34
C GLN A 183 2.42 19.32 71.19
N GLN A 184 3.21 20.24 70.62
CA GLN A 184 3.62 21.47 71.31
C GLN A 184 2.41 22.35 71.66
N ALA A 185 1.44 22.50 70.76
CA ALA A 185 0.22 23.25 70.99
C ALA A 185 -0.70 22.62 72.05
N GLU A 186 -0.82 21.28 72.07
CA GLU A 186 -1.59 20.58 73.10
C GLU A 186 -0.95 20.70 74.49
N ALA A 187 0.38 20.58 74.58
CA ALA A 187 1.12 20.78 75.82
C ALA A 187 1.02 22.21 76.36
N GLU A 188 1.04 23.23 75.49
CA GLU A 188 0.78 24.62 75.91
C GLU A 188 -0.67 24.78 76.41
N ALA A 189 -1.64 24.21 75.70
CA ALA A 189 -3.05 24.24 76.12
C ALA A 189 -3.30 23.47 77.43
N GLU A 190 -2.54 22.42 77.75
CA GLU A 190 -2.57 21.75 79.06
C GLU A 190 -1.96 22.62 80.16
N ALA A 191 -0.79 23.23 79.91
CA ALA A 191 -0.17 24.14 80.86
C ALA A 191 -1.06 25.35 81.19
N GLN A 192 -1.77 25.90 80.19
CA GLN A 192 -2.78 26.96 80.40
C GLN A 192 -3.96 26.49 81.26
N ARG A 193 -4.50 25.28 81.01
CA ARG A 193 -5.56 24.67 81.83
C ARG A 193 -5.12 24.44 83.29
N ALA A 194 -3.89 23.96 83.49
CA ALA A 194 -3.33 23.75 84.82
C ALA A 194 -3.17 25.08 85.60
N ALA A 195 -2.71 26.14 84.94
CA ALA A 195 -2.58 27.47 85.54
C ALA A 195 -3.94 28.11 85.89
N GLU A 196 -4.98 27.91 85.06
CA GLU A 196 -6.34 28.36 85.37
C GLU A 196 -6.94 27.61 86.57
N ALA A 197 -6.72 26.29 86.64
CA ALA A 197 -7.15 25.46 87.76
C ALA A 197 -6.42 25.83 89.07
N GLU A 198 -5.12 26.14 89.04
CA GLU A 198 -4.41 26.65 90.21
C GLU A 198 -4.98 28.01 90.66
N ALA A 199 -5.24 28.92 89.71
CA ALA A 199 -5.85 30.22 90.01
C ALA A 199 -7.29 30.09 90.53
N GLU A 200 -8.05 29.05 90.15
CA GLU A 200 -9.35 28.72 90.76
C GLU A 200 -9.21 28.16 92.18
N ALA A 201 -8.26 27.23 92.39
CA ALA A 201 -7.98 26.68 93.72
C ALA A 201 -7.52 27.77 94.72
N GLN A 202 -6.71 28.73 94.28
CA GLN A 202 -6.32 29.89 95.09
C GLN A 202 -7.54 30.75 95.46
N ARG A 203 -8.41 31.08 94.50
CA ARG A 203 -9.68 31.81 94.76
C ARG A 203 -10.63 31.05 95.69
N ALA A 204 -10.69 29.73 95.58
CA ALA A 204 -11.48 28.89 96.48
C ALA A 204 -10.94 28.89 97.92
N ALA A 205 -9.60 28.82 98.08
CA ALA A 205 -8.95 28.91 99.39
C ALA A 205 -9.11 30.29 100.05
N GLU A 206 -9.06 31.38 99.27
CA GLU A 206 -9.38 32.73 99.77
C GLU A 206 -10.85 32.82 100.22
N ALA A 207 -11.79 32.30 99.43
CA ALA A 207 -13.21 32.28 99.79
C ALA A 207 -13.51 31.40 101.02
N GLU A 208 -12.80 30.27 101.19
CA GLU A 208 -12.92 29.45 102.40
C GLU A 208 -12.35 30.18 103.62
N ALA A 209 -11.22 30.88 103.48
CA ALA A 209 -10.65 31.70 104.56
C ALA A 209 -11.58 32.86 104.97
N GLU A 210 -12.31 33.48 104.04
CA GLU A 210 -13.37 34.44 104.35
C GLU A 210 -14.59 33.78 105.03
N ALA A 211 -14.98 32.57 104.60
CA ALA A 211 -16.08 31.83 105.21
C ALA A 211 -15.75 31.36 106.64
N GLN A 212 -14.53 30.92 106.91
CA GLN A 212 -14.06 30.56 108.25
C GLN A 212 -14.04 31.78 109.20
N GLN A 213 -13.65 32.97 108.72
CA GLN A 213 -13.75 34.22 109.49
C GLN A 213 -15.21 34.58 109.84
N GLN A 214 -16.16 34.36 108.92
CA GLN A 214 -17.59 34.56 109.17
C GLN A 214 -18.19 33.51 110.12
N ALA A 215 -17.68 32.28 110.09
CA ALA A 215 -18.06 31.22 111.03
C ALA A 215 -17.60 31.50 112.47
N GLU A 216 -16.44 32.14 112.66
CA GLU A 216 -15.95 32.52 114.00
C GLU A 216 -16.87 33.55 114.69
N GLU A 217 -17.64 34.35 113.94
CA GLU A 217 -18.67 35.26 114.49
C GLU A 217 -19.99 34.57 114.92
N THR A 218 -20.21 33.28 114.62
CA THR A 218 -21.54 32.64 114.81
C THR A 218 -21.53 31.25 115.50
N GLN A 219 -21.26 31.24 116.82
CA GLN A 219 -21.42 30.04 117.66
C GLN A 219 -22.69 30.05 118.54
N PRO A 220 -23.54 29.02 118.45
CA PRO A 220 -24.38 28.52 119.54
C PRO A 220 -23.86 27.16 120.08
N VAL A 221 -24.24 26.81 121.32
CA VAL A 221 -23.71 25.65 122.08
C VAL A 221 -24.78 24.56 122.23
N GLU A 222 -24.40 23.28 122.11
CA GLU A 222 -25.24 22.15 122.57
C GLU A 222 -24.38 20.97 123.09
N GLU A 223 -24.97 20.10 123.93
CA GLU A 223 -24.25 19.10 124.77
C GLU A 223 -24.44 17.63 124.29
N PRO A 224 -23.45 16.74 124.49
CA PRO A 224 -23.48 15.37 123.96
C PRO A 224 -24.22 14.33 124.84
N GLN A 225 -24.57 13.17 124.26
CA GLN A 225 -25.15 12.01 124.96
C GLN A 225 -24.32 10.73 124.71
N ALA A 226 -24.29 9.83 125.70
CA ALA A 226 -23.35 8.71 125.78
C ALA A 226 -23.88 7.35 125.25
N VAL A 227 -22.95 6.44 124.93
CA VAL A 227 -23.16 5.18 124.18
C VAL A 227 -22.93 3.94 125.09
N THR A 228 -23.14 2.72 124.59
CA THR A 228 -22.90 1.44 125.29
C THR A 228 -21.98 0.52 124.49
N CYS A 229 -20.86 0.10 125.06
CA CYS A 229 -19.97 -0.91 124.45
C CYS A 229 -20.56 -2.33 124.54
N ALA A 230 -20.06 -3.21 123.66
CA ALA A 230 -20.60 -4.56 123.44
C ALA A 230 -20.48 -5.55 124.62
N ASP A 231 -19.78 -5.20 125.72
CA ASP A 231 -19.72 -6.02 126.94
C ASP A 231 -20.87 -5.72 127.95
N GLY A 232 -21.66 -4.67 127.69
CA GLY A 232 -22.75 -4.22 128.55
C GLY A 232 -22.44 -2.98 129.42
N SER A 233 -21.25 -2.40 129.31
CA SER A 233 -20.87 -1.13 129.94
C SER A 233 -21.32 0.11 129.14
N ARG A 234 -21.24 1.29 129.77
CA ARG A 234 -21.52 2.61 129.15
C ARG A 234 -20.23 3.41 129.01
N ALA A 235 -20.04 4.02 127.84
CA ALA A 235 -18.87 4.81 127.45
C ALA A 235 -19.33 6.15 126.82
N ALA A 236 -18.49 7.19 126.83
CA ALA A 236 -18.84 8.50 126.32
C ALA A 236 -18.86 8.55 124.77
N SER A 237 -17.98 7.78 124.12
CA SER A 237 -17.96 7.50 122.68
C SER A 237 -17.51 6.05 122.44
N GLU A 238 -17.51 5.60 121.17
CA GLU A 238 -17.16 4.21 120.83
C GLU A 238 -15.64 3.92 120.93
N ASP A 239 -14.78 4.95 120.96
CA ASP A 239 -13.32 4.83 121.02
C ASP A 239 -12.75 4.41 122.39
N GLU A 240 -13.54 4.42 123.47
CA GLU A 240 -13.05 4.09 124.82
C GLU A 240 -12.84 2.57 125.07
N CYS A 241 -13.04 1.72 124.06
CA CYS A 241 -12.99 0.25 124.17
C CYS A 241 -11.79 -0.35 123.40
N ALA A 242 -10.79 -0.88 124.13
CA ALA A 242 -9.43 -1.19 123.63
C ALA A 242 -8.75 -2.38 124.37
N PRO A 243 -7.49 -2.78 124.06
CA PRO A 243 -6.93 -3.23 122.77
C PRO A 243 -6.19 -4.60 122.93
N PRO A 244 -5.35 -5.05 121.97
CA PRO A 244 -3.89 -5.13 122.24
C PRO A 244 -2.95 -4.84 121.05
N ALA A 245 -1.63 -4.78 121.31
CA ALA A 245 -0.51 -4.43 120.40
C ALA A 245 0.63 -5.51 120.50
N PRO A 246 1.90 -5.36 120.01
CA PRO A 246 2.58 -4.26 119.28
C PRO A 246 3.61 -4.65 118.15
N GLN A 247 4.17 -3.59 117.50
CA GLN A 247 5.46 -3.33 116.79
C GLN A 247 6.63 -4.37 116.75
N PRO A 248 7.64 -4.29 115.80
CA PRO A 248 8.38 -3.07 115.35
C PRO A 248 8.89 -2.98 113.87
N THR A 249 9.83 -2.03 113.62
CA THR A 249 10.52 -1.56 112.38
C THR A 249 11.74 -2.45 111.96
N GLU A 250 12.58 -2.24 110.91
CA GLU A 250 13.17 -1.05 110.21
C GLU A 250 13.60 -1.29 108.71
N GLU A 251 13.61 -0.20 107.91
CA GLU A 251 14.51 0.29 106.82
C GLU A 251 15.00 -0.49 105.53
N GLU A 252 15.38 0.35 104.53
CA GLU A 252 16.15 0.21 103.26
C GLU A 252 15.51 -0.30 101.92
N GLN A 253 16.11 0.15 100.80
CA GLN A 253 15.69 0.08 99.37
C GLN A 253 16.75 -0.71 98.52
N PRO A 254 16.79 -0.77 97.15
CA PRO A 254 15.86 -0.29 96.09
C PRO A 254 15.60 -1.27 94.89
N ALA A 255 14.81 -0.82 93.89
CA ALA A 255 14.76 -1.26 92.47
C ALA A 255 14.19 -2.68 92.14
N GLU A 256 13.54 -2.99 91.00
CA GLU A 256 13.00 -2.17 89.88
C GLU A 256 11.91 -2.94 89.07
N GLU A 257 11.17 -2.22 88.22
CA GLU A 257 10.30 -2.66 87.09
C GLU A 257 8.96 -3.44 87.26
N GLN A 258 8.07 -3.17 86.28
CA GLN A 258 6.81 -3.81 85.84
C GLN A 258 5.54 -3.83 86.74
N PRO A 259 4.39 -3.43 86.15
CA PRO A 259 3.06 -3.97 86.48
C PRO A 259 2.42 -4.72 85.29
N THR A 260 1.52 -5.65 85.61
CA THR A 260 0.61 -6.34 84.67
C THR A 260 -0.84 -6.00 85.02
N GLU A 261 -1.76 -5.94 84.05
CA GLU A 261 -3.20 -5.86 84.31
C GLU A 261 -3.97 -7.02 83.66
N GLU A 262 -5.05 -7.45 84.32
CA GLU A 262 -6.03 -8.42 83.83
C GLU A 262 -7.44 -8.12 84.39
N GLN A 263 -8.45 -8.16 83.49
CA GLN A 263 -9.81 -8.69 83.73
C GLN A 263 -10.81 -7.93 84.67
N PRO A 264 -12.13 -8.20 84.60
CA PRO A 264 -12.97 -8.55 83.42
C PRO A 264 -14.43 -7.98 83.41
N ALA A 265 -15.19 -8.39 82.38
CA ALA A 265 -16.62 -8.81 82.41
C ALA A 265 -17.76 -7.88 81.91
N GLU A 266 -18.34 -8.30 80.77
CA GLU A 266 -19.79 -8.50 80.45
C GLU A 266 -20.78 -7.29 80.45
N GLU A 267 -21.86 -7.25 79.64
CA GLU A 267 -22.54 -8.26 78.80
C GLU A 267 -23.30 -7.62 77.58
N GLN A 268 -23.79 -8.47 76.65
CA GLN A 268 -24.86 -8.28 75.65
C GLN A 268 -24.54 -7.74 74.23
N GLN A 269 -25.37 -8.18 73.27
CA GLN A 269 -25.22 -8.21 71.80
C GLN A 269 -26.60 -7.98 71.14
N PRO A 270 -26.77 -7.69 69.83
CA PRO A 270 -26.70 -8.76 68.80
C PRO A 270 -26.29 -8.34 67.35
N SER A 271 -26.15 -9.36 66.48
CA SER A 271 -26.38 -9.39 65.00
C SER A 271 -25.58 -8.43 64.07
N GLU A 272 -25.04 -8.83 62.91
CA GLU A 272 -25.05 -10.06 62.05
C GLU A 272 -23.92 -9.85 60.98
N GLU A 273 -23.42 -10.77 60.13
CA GLU A 273 -23.27 -12.25 60.01
C GLU A 273 -22.75 -12.52 58.57
N GLU A 274 -21.73 -13.33 58.19
CA GLU A 274 -20.66 -14.15 58.80
C GLU A 274 -19.26 -13.47 58.63
N ALA A 275 -18.09 -13.86 59.18
CA ALA A 275 -17.49 -15.06 59.79
C ALA A 275 -16.53 -15.90 58.92
N ALA A 276 -15.37 -16.26 59.52
CA ALA A 276 -14.31 -17.16 59.04
C ALA A 276 -13.42 -17.54 60.26
N PRO A 277 -12.48 -18.50 60.17
CA PRO A 277 -12.41 -19.74 59.38
C PRO A 277 -12.28 -20.97 60.32
N GLU A 278 -11.93 -22.17 59.81
CA GLU A 278 -10.87 -23.00 60.43
C GLU A 278 -10.23 -24.01 59.46
N GLN A 279 -8.90 -24.04 59.49
CA GLN A 279 -7.97 -25.16 59.20
C GLN A 279 -8.22 -26.11 58.00
N THR A 280 -7.40 -25.96 56.95
CA THR A 280 -6.51 -27.05 56.49
C THR A 280 -5.21 -26.43 55.94
N GLU A 281 -4.13 -27.20 55.86
CA GLU A 281 -2.77 -26.74 55.54
C GLU A 281 -2.54 -26.58 54.02
N GLU A 282 -1.99 -25.43 53.59
CA GLU A 282 -0.95 -25.40 52.54
C GLU A 282 -0.09 -24.13 52.70
N GLN A 283 1.23 -24.26 52.54
CA GLN A 283 2.19 -23.15 52.59
C GLN A 283 2.93 -23.05 51.25
N ALA A 284 3.25 -21.84 50.84
CA ALA A 284 3.93 -21.57 49.57
C ALA A 284 5.40 -22.06 49.56
N PRO A 285 5.95 -22.43 48.39
CA PRO A 285 7.37 -22.38 48.12
C PRO A 285 7.78 -21.03 47.50
N ALA A 286 9.00 -20.58 47.83
CA ALA A 286 9.69 -19.50 47.12
C ALA A 286 10.68 -20.09 46.08
N ALA A 287 11.43 -19.21 45.42
CA ALA A 287 12.33 -19.51 44.29
C ALA A 287 13.41 -20.58 44.52
N GLU A 288 13.66 -21.38 43.47
CA GLU A 288 14.91 -22.02 43.03
C GLU A 288 14.87 -21.96 41.48
N GLU A 289 15.83 -21.37 40.76
CA GLU A 289 17.25 -21.69 40.53
C GLU A 289 17.47 -22.71 39.38
N GLU A 290 18.46 -22.45 38.51
CA GLU A 290 18.74 -23.23 37.30
C GLU A 290 19.29 -24.63 37.60
N LEU A 291 18.81 -25.66 36.89
CA LEU A 291 19.55 -26.92 36.75
C LEU A 291 19.57 -27.49 35.33
N ARG A 292 20.79 -27.81 34.87
CA ARG A 292 21.10 -28.55 33.64
C ARG A 292 20.79 -30.04 33.79
N PRO A 293 20.81 -30.77 32.67
CA PRO A 293 21.57 -32.02 32.64
C PRO A 293 22.58 -32.08 31.48
N GLY A 294 23.78 -32.61 31.77
CA GLY A 294 24.56 -33.38 30.77
C GLY A 294 24.19 -34.87 30.90
N GLN A 295 24.95 -35.83 30.37
CA GLN A 295 26.22 -35.77 29.62
C GLN A 295 26.45 -37.20 29.07
N ASP A 296 27.01 -37.38 27.87
CA ASP A 296 27.70 -38.63 27.51
C ASP A 296 28.68 -38.41 26.34
N ALA A 297 29.76 -39.21 26.23
CA ALA A 297 30.93 -38.81 25.43
C ALA A 297 31.79 -39.94 24.82
N ALA A 298 32.20 -39.72 23.56
CA ALA A 298 33.39 -40.19 22.82
C ALA A 298 33.56 -39.23 21.61
N GLY A 299 34.73 -38.78 21.13
CA GLY A 299 35.95 -39.51 20.76
C GLY A 299 35.95 -39.73 19.23
N GLU A 300 36.94 -39.35 18.41
CA GLU A 300 38.32 -38.84 18.62
C GLU A 300 38.73 -37.82 17.50
N GLU A 301 40.00 -37.40 17.47
CA GLU A 301 40.58 -36.38 16.54
C GLU A 301 40.96 -36.89 15.12
N PRO A 302 41.28 -36.00 14.14
CA PRO A 302 41.32 -36.33 12.70
C PRO A 302 42.73 -36.47 12.07
N THR A 303 42.86 -37.21 10.95
CA THR A 303 43.99 -37.10 9.97
C THR A 303 43.67 -37.61 8.54
N THR A 304 43.76 -36.69 7.56
CA THR A 304 44.48 -36.75 6.25
C THR A 304 44.37 -37.90 5.21
N GLU A 305 44.58 -37.51 3.93
CA GLU A 305 45.05 -38.26 2.74
C GLU A 305 44.08 -39.15 1.91
N GLY A 306 44.24 -39.14 0.57
CA GLY A 306 44.02 -40.34 -0.27
C GLY A 306 43.24 -40.24 -1.59
N GLU A 307 43.89 -39.79 -2.67
CA GLU A 307 43.72 -40.09 -4.12
C GLU A 307 42.43 -40.75 -4.74
N VAL A 308 42.04 -40.16 -5.90
CA VAL A 308 41.38 -40.73 -7.11
C VAL A 308 42.11 -41.98 -7.68
N PRO A 309 41.56 -42.85 -8.59
CA PRO A 309 40.78 -42.46 -9.79
C PRO A 309 39.76 -43.45 -10.44
N ALA A 310 39.04 -42.95 -11.46
CA ALA A 310 38.56 -43.64 -12.69
C ALA A 310 37.57 -44.85 -12.55
N ASP A 311 36.90 -45.36 -13.60
CA ASP A 311 37.20 -45.33 -15.04
C ASP A 311 35.97 -45.68 -15.95
N GLN A 312 36.03 -45.25 -17.24
CA GLN A 312 35.28 -45.72 -18.45
C GLN A 312 33.73 -45.61 -18.57
N ALA A 313 33.10 -45.66 -19.77
CA ALA A 313 33.38 -45.08 -21.11
C ALA A 313 32.23 -45.41 -22.12
N GLU A 314 32.33 -44.81 -23.32
CA GLU A 314 31.75 -45.20 -24.64
C GLU A 314 30.26 -44.90 -24.99
N GLN A 315 30.09 -44.63 -26.30
CA GLN A 315 28.86 -44.38 -27.09
C GLN A 315 28.60 -45.65 -27.99
N PRO A 316 27.88 -45.68 -29.16
CA PRO A 316 27.08 -44.68 -29.88
C PRO A 316 25.76 -45.23 -30.52
N THR A 317 25.22 -44.50 -31.52
CA THR A 317 24.19 -44.90 -32.54
C THR A 317 22.75 -45.12 -32.03
N ASP A 318 21.69 -44.93 -32.84
CA ASP A 318 21.58 -44.94 -34.32
C ASP A 318 20.56 -43.92 -34.92
N GLU A 319 20.33 -43.97 -36.24
CA GLU A 319 19.68 -42.96 -37.09
C GLU A 319 18.12 -42.79 -37.04
N GLN A 320 17.61 -41.81 -37.82
CA GLN A 320 16.20 -41.43 -38.01
C GLN A 320 15.34 -42.52 -38.72
N PRO A 321 14.00 -42.31 -38.80
CA PRO A 321 13.44 -41.84 -40.07
C PRO A 321 12.37 -40.74 -39.92
N ALA A 322 11.96 -40.14 -41.05
CA ALA A 322 10.86 -39.18 -41.16
C ALA A 322 9.83 -39.66 -42.21
N GLU A 323 8.58 -39.20 -42.15
CA GLU A 323 7.75 -38.92 -43.35
C GLU A 323 6.39 -38.21 -43.07
N GLU A 324 5.90 -37.55 -44.13
CA GLU A 324 4.53 -37.08 -44.47
C GLU A 324 3.68 -36.14 -43.56
N GLN A 325 3.74 -34.88 -43.98
CA GLN A 325 2.75 -33.77 -43.96
C GLN A 325 1.24 -34.12 -43.95
N ALA A 326 0.43 -33.24 -43.35
CA ALA A 326 -1.00 -33.06 -43.69
C ALA A 326 -1.54 -31.62 -43.41
N THR A 327 -1.23 -30.70 -44.33
CA THR A 327 -1.99 -29.49 -44.73
C THR A 327 -3.05 -28.87 -43.77
N GLY A 328 -2.85 -27.60 -43.39
CA GLY A 328 -3.89 -26.69 -42.90
C GLY A 328 -3.43 -25.23 -43.05
N GLU A 329 -4.11 -24.45 -43.89
CA GLU A 329 -3.70 -23.07 -44.25
C GLU A 329 -4.65 -22.05 -43.60
N GLU A 330 -4.21 -21.43 -42.51
CA GLU A 330 -4.86 -20.27 -41.91
C GLU A 330 -3.92 -19.05 -41.94
N VAL A 331 -4.50 -17.87 -42.05
CA VAL A 331 -3.79 -16.63 -42.38
C VAL A 331 -3.10 -16.04 -41.13
N PRO A 332 -1.80 -15.74 -41.17
CA PRO A 332 -1.16 -14.97 -40.11
C PRO A 332 -1.77 -13.56 -40.04
N ALA A 333 -2.22 -13.15 -38.85
CA ALA A 333 -2.47 -11.74 -38.58
C ALA A 333 -1.17 -10.93 -38.69
N GLU A 334 -1.28 -9.63 -38.93
CA GLU A 334 -0.12 -8.74 -38.96
C GLU A 334 0.54 -8.72 -37.57
N ALA A 335 1.69 -9.40 -37.44
CA ALA A 335 2.47 -9.41 -36.22
C ALA A 335 2.94 -7.99 -35.91
N GLN A 336 2.52 -7.45 -34.76
CA GLN A 336 3.17 -6.29 -34.16
C GLN A 336 4.64 -6.66 -33.89
N PRO A 337 5.58 -5.71 -33.98
CA PRO A 337 6.95 -5.98 -33.56
C PRO A 337 6.94 -6.40 -32.09
N GLU A 338 7.38 -7.62 -31.80
CA GLU A 338 7.43 -8.12 -30.43
C GLU A 338 8.44 -7.27 -29.64
N GLY A 339 7.91 -6.42 -28.75
CA GLY A 339 8.72 -5.57 -27.89
C GLY A 339 9.64 -6.42 -27.02
N GLU A 340 10.92 -6.03 -26.98
CA GLU A 340 11.99 -6.71 -26.26
C GLU A 340 11.55 -7.02 -24.82
N GLN A 341 11.62 -8.29 -24.44
CA GLN A 341 11.08 -8.78 -23.16
C GLN A 341 12.15 -8.65 -22.08
N VAL A 342 11.95 -7.72 -21.15
CA VAL A 342 12.87 -7.49 -20.03
C VAL A 342 12.30 -8.18 -18.79
N LEU A 343 12.98 -9.23 -18.32
CA LEU A 343 12.65 -9.86 -17.05
C LEU A 343 13.17 -8.99 -15.91
N VAL A 344 12.29 -8.63 -14.98
CA VAL A 344 12.60 -7.92 -13.74
C VAL A 344 12.36 -8.89 -12.58
N PRO A 345 13.42 -9.46 -11.97
CA PRO A 345 13.27 -10.47 -10.93
C PRO A 345 12.66 -9.90 -9.64
N ALA A 346 12.09 -10.78 -8.82
CA ALA A 346 11.52 -10.46 -7.51
C ALA A 346 12.63 -10.42 -6.45
N VAL A 347 13.50 -9.40 -6.58
CA VAL A 347 14.53 -9.09 -5.58
C VAL A 347 13.84 -8.72 -4.26
N GLU A 348 14.46 -9.02 -3.13
CA GLU A 348 14.01 -8.41 -1.87
C GLU A 348 14.09 -6.89 -2.02
N PRO A 349 13.04 -6.14 -1.64
CA PRO A 349 13.00 -4.70 -1.85
C PRO A 349 14.18 -4.08 -1.11
N PRO A 350 14.89 -3.11 -1.71
CA PRO A 350 16.08 -2.53 -1.09
C PRO A 350 15.72 -1.96 0.29
N ALA A 351 16.63 -2.15 1.25
CA ALA A 351 16.51 -1.56 2.59
C ALA A 351 16.15 -0.07 2.47
N ASP A 352 15.21 0.37 3.30
CA ASP A 352 14.31 1.49 3.02
C ASP A 352 15.02 2.69 2.39
N GLN A 353 14.78 2.90 1.09
CA GLN A 353 15.28 4.09 0.41
C GLN A 353 14.43 5.28 0.90
N PRO A 354 14.99 6.19 1.72
CA PRO A 354 14.18 7.21 2.36
C PRO A 354 13.56 8.14 1.30
N VAL A 355 12.36 8.62 1.59
CA VAL A 355 11.59 9.50 0.71
C VAL A 355 12.35 10.83 0.52
N GLN A 356 13.20 10.88 -0.52
CA GLN A 356 14.18 11.94 -0.74
C GLN A 356 13.63 13.34 -0.42
N GLU A 357 14.33 14.10 0.42
CA GLU A 357 13.90 15.44 0.81
C GLU A 357 13.86 16.38 -0.42
N ILE A 358 12.66 16.79 -0.82
CA ILE A 358 12.44 17.76 -1.90
C ILE A 358 11.91 19.04 -1.26
N THR A 359 12.81 19.99 -1.00
CA THR A 359 12.47 21.30 -0.45
C THR A 359 11.80 22.18 -1.53
N ASP A 360 10.47 22.28 -1.52
CA ASP A 360 9.78 23.28 -2.34
C ASP A 360 10.16 24.70 -1.86
N THR A 361 11.01 25.37 -2.63
CA THR A 361 11.59 26.69 -2.30
C THR A 361 10.62 27.87 -2.46
N ARG A 362 9.40 27.66 -2.97
CA ARG A 362 8.36 28.70 -3.05
C ARG A 362 7.95 29.16 -1.64
N THR A 363 7.68 30.45 -1.48
CA THR A 363 7.19 31.02 -0.21
C THR A 363 5.80 30.47 0.16
N THR A 364 5.41 30.60 1.43
CA THR A 364 4.06 30.20 1.87
C THR A 364 3.00 30.99 1.12
N GLU A 365 3.21 32.29 0.91
CA GLU A 365 2.31 33.16 0.17
C GLU A 365 2.17 32.78 -1.32
N GLU A 366 3.24 32.28 -1.96
CA GLU A 366 3.18 31.72 -3.31
C GLU A 366 2.43 30.38 -3.35
N LYS A 367 2.63 29.52 -2.34
CA LYS A 367 1.89 28.26 -2.18
C LYS A 367 0.41 28.49 -1.92
N GLU A 368 0.06 29.48 -1.09
CA GLU A 368 -1.32 29.91 -0.85
C GLU A 368 -1.97 30.44 -2.14
N ALA A 369 -1.30 31.35 -2.88
CA ALA A 369 -1.84 31.88 -4.13
C ALA A 369 -2.04 30.79 -5.21
N ILE A 370 -1.14 29.82 -5.30
CA ILE A 370 -1.29 28.65 -6.19
C ILE A 370 -2.41 27.72 -5.69
N ALA A 371 -2.63 27.61 -4.38
CA ALA A 371 -3.69 26.79 -3.80
C ALA A 371 -5.09 27.43 -3.92
N GLU A 372 -5.19 28.77 -3.94
CA GLU A 372 -6.43 29.51 -4.19
C GLU A 372 -6.92 29.37 -5.64
N ASP A 373 -6.02 29.46 -6.63
CA ASP A 373 -6.37 29.25 -8.04
C ASP A 373 -5.31 28.45 -8.83
N PRO A 374 -5.31 27.11 -8.69
CA PRO A 374 -4.48 26.22 -9.51
C PRO A 374 -4.67 26.39 -11.03
N SER A 375 -5.80 26.93 -11.49
CA SER A 375 -6.09 27.07 -12.92
C SER A 375 -5.21 28.11 -13.63
N GLN A 376 -4.44 28.93 -12.90
CA GLN A 376 -3.48 29.89 -13.47
C GLN A 376 -2.08 29.31 -13.75
N THR A 377 -1.73 28.14 -13.21
CA THR A 377 -0.39 27.52 -13.38
C THR A 377 -0.47 26.09 -13.90
N SER A 378 0.61 25.60 -14.52
CA SER A 378 0.80 24.18 -14.87
C SER A 378 1.74 23.46 -13.89
N GLU A 379 2.21 24.14 -12.84
CA GLU A 379 3.07 23.59 -11.80
C GLU A 379 2.36 22.60 -10.86
N THR A 380 3.14 21.73 -10.22
CA THR A 380 2.68 20.93 -9.06
C THR A 380 2.19 21.83 -7.93
N VAL A 381 0.92 21.66 -7.56
CA VAL A 381 0.29 22.32 -6.41
C VAL A 381 0.79 21.67 -5.13
N VAL A 382 1.26 22.48 -4.17
CA VAL A 382 1.85 22.04 -2.89
C VAL A 382 1.08 22.67 -1.73
N LEU A 383 0.96 21.97 -0.62
CA LEU A 383 0.26 22.49 0.57
C LEU A 383 0.98 23.73 1.14
N PRO A 384 0.25 24.78 1.58
CA PRO A 384 0.82 25.98 2.20
C PRO A 384 1.26 25.72 3.65
N VAL A 385 2.22 24.82 3.82
CA VAL A 385 2.89 24.52 5.10
C VAL A 385 4.39 24.35 4.86
N GLU A 386 5.19 24.54 5.91
CA GLU A 386 6.62 24.24 5.86
C GLU A 386 6.83 22.75 5.53
N ASN A 387 7.72 22.47 4.58
CA ASN A 387 7.94 21.14 3.99
C ASN A 387 6.66 20.42 3.51
N GLY A 388 5.62 21.16 3.10
CA GLY A 388 4.39 20.59 2.54
C GLY A 388 4.65 19.69 1.31
N ALA A 389 3.94 18.56 1.25
CA ALA A 389 3.97 17.70 0.08
C ALA A 389 3.06 18.23 -1.06
N ALA A 390 3.21 17.65 -2.26
CA ALA A 390 2.27 17.85 -3.36
C ALA A 390 0.83 17.49 -2.94
N VAL A 391 -0.15 18.22 -3.48
CA VAL A 391 -1.57 18.04 -3.17
C VAL A 391 -2.15 16.78 -3.83
N LEU A 392 -1.73 16.51 -5.08
CA LEU A 392 -2.09 15.32 -5.84
C LEU A 392 -1.20 14.15 -5.41
N ASP A 393 -1.78 12.99 -5.10
CA ASP A 393 -1.01 11.84 -4.65
C ASP A 393 -0.18 11.25 -5.81
N SER A 394 -0.62 11.40 -7.07
CA SER A 394 0.18 11.04 -8.26
C SER A 394 1.35 11.98 -8.55
N ASP A 395 1.34 13.22 -8.04
CA ASP A 395 2.52 14.08 -8.08
C ASP A 395 3.54 13.65 -7.02
N LYS A 396 3.09 13.21 -5.83
CA LYS A 396 3.98 12.61 -4.81
C LYS A 396 4.64 11.32 -5.32
N ASP A 397 3.92 10.50 -6.10
CA ASP A 397 4.50 9.31 -6.72
C ASP A 397 5.64 9.67 -7.68
N ALA A 398 5.43 10.69 -8.52
CA ALA A 398 6.46 11.18 -9.42
C ALA A 398 7.68 11.72 -8.66
N ASP A 399 7.44 12.57 -7.66
CA ASP A 399 8.44 13.10 -6.73
C ASP A 399 9.27 11.98 -6.09
N ASN A 400 8.63 10.90 -5.63
CA ASN A 400 9.30 9.77 -4.98
C ASN A 400 10.08 8.90 -5.98
N SER A 401 9.59 8.75 -7.23
CA SER A 401 10.24 7.92 -8.25
C SER A 401 11.43 8.57 -8.96
N GLY A 402 11.53 9.91 -8.97
CA GLY A 402 12.56 10.61 -9.74
C GLY A 402 12.73 12.11 -9.44
N GLY A 403 12.22 12.58 -8.30
CA GLY A 403 12.52 13.91 -7.77
C GLY A 403 12.11 15.07 -8.66
N GLU A 404 12.85 16.18 -8.52
CA GLU A 404 12.56 17.45 -9.20
C GLU A 404 12.54 17.32 -10.73
N GLY A 405 13.38 16.48 -11.33
CA GLY A 405 13.43 16.30 -12.79
C GLY A 405 12.14 15.69 -13.37
N VAL A 406 11.54 14.71 -12.69
CA VAL A 406 10.24 14.15 -13.11
C VAL A 406 9.10 15.12 -12.81
N ARG A 407 9.20 15.90 -11.73
CA ARG A 407 8.26 17.00 -11.42
C ARG A 407 8.28 18.07 -12.53
N GLU A 408 9.45 18.51 -12.97
CA GLU A 408 9.62 19.45 -14.09
C GLU A 408 9.02 18.88 -15.39
N GLN A 409 9.33 17.63 -15.73
CA GLN A 409 8.75 16.95 -16.90
C GLN A 409 7.22 16.88 -16.83
N ARG A 410 6.62 16.63 -15.65
CA ARG A 410 5.16 16.68 -15.47
C ARG A 410 4.61 18.09 -15.63
N ASN A 411 5.31 19.12 -15.15
CA ASN A 411 4.92 20.53 -15.36
C ASN A 411 4.92 20.88 -16.87
N GLU A 412 5.91 20.42 -17.63
CA GLU A 412 5.98 20.60 -19.09
C GLU A 412 4.86 19.86 -19.83
N LEU A 413 4.51 18.64 -19.41
CA LEU A 413 3.39 17.89 -19.99
C LEU A 413 2.04 18.57 -19.70
N ARG A 414 1.78 18.98 -18.45
CA ARG A 414 0.59 19.77 -18.06
C ARG A 414 0.48 21.11 -18.81
N ALA A 415 1.60 21.66 -19.28
CA ALA A 415 1.64 22.91 -20.06
C ALA A 415 1.33 22.72 -21.56
N GLN A 416 1.31 21.47 -22.05
CA GLN A 416 1.03 21.14 -23.46
C GLN A 416 -0.43 20.70 -23.70
N GLU A 417 -1.23 20.55 -22.64
CA GLU A 417 -2.57 19.96 -22.69
C GLU A 417 -3.69 20.97 -22.35
N ASP A 418 -4.70 21.06 -23.23
CA ASP A 418 -5.90 21.85 -23.02
C ASP A 418 -6.84 21.14 -22.02
N VAL A 419 -6.68 21.45 -20.73
CA VAL A 419 -7.48 20.83 -19.66
C VAL A 419 -8.96 21.22 -19.78
N ALA A 420 -9.83 20.22 -19.91
CA ALA A 420 -11.28 20.40 -19.86
C ALA A 420 -11.73 20.95 -18.49
N PRO A 421 -12.82 21.74 -18.42
CA PRO A 421 -13.41 22.12 -17.14
C PRO A 421 -13.89 20.87 -16.37
N PRO A 422 -13.89 20.89 -15.02
CA PRO A 422 -14.49 19.83 -14.22
C PRO A 422 -15.94 19.56 -14.62
N PRO A 423 -16.37 18.29 -14.73
CA PRO A 423 -17.74 17.94 -15.11
C PRO A 423 -18.77 18.46 -14.10
N GLU A 424 -19.96 18.85 -14.57
CA GLU A 424 -21.05 19.37 -13.71
C GLU A 424 -21.84 18.25 -12.99
N SER A 425 -21.66 16.98 -13.38
CA SER A 425 -22.34 15.83 -12.77
C SER A 425 -21.59 14.51 -12.96
N ASP A 426 -21.89 13.49 -12.15
CA ASP A 426 -21.32 12.14 -12.30
C ASP A 426 -21.63 11.52 -13.66
N ALA A 427 -22.81 11.83 -14.21
CA ALA A 427 -23.21 11.42 -15.55
C ALA A 427 -22.36 12.12 -16.64
N GLU A 428 -22.01 13.40 -16.47
CA GLU A 428 -21.09 14.08 -17.39
C GLU A 428 -19.67 13.52 -17.29
N ALA A 429 -19.21 13.25 -16.06
CA ALA A 429 -17.88 12.68 -15.81
C ALA A 429 -17.66 11.36 -16.56
N GLN A 430 -18.73 10.60 -16.85
CA GLN A 430 -18.69 9.33 -17.56
C GLN A 430 -19.23 9.35 -19.01
N VAL A 431 -19.45 10.52 -19.63
CA VAL A 431 -20.04 10.62 -21.00
C VAL A 431 -19.27 9.84 -22.07
N GLU A 432 -17.97 9.64 -21.89
CA GLU A 432 -17.09 8.98 -22.85
C GLU A 432 -16.93 7.47 -22.56
N THR A 433 -17.50 6.97 -21.46
CA THR A 433 -17.49 5.55 -21.09
C THR A 433 -18.52 4.74 -21.90
N THR A 434 -18.24 3.46 -22.14
CA THR A 434 -19.24 2.55 -22.72
C THR A 434 -20.32 2.25 -21.69
N ALA A 435 -21.57 2.59 -22.00
CA ALA A 435 -22.72 2.26 -21.13
C ALA A 435 -22.81 0.74 -20.91
N ALA A 436 -22.75 0.31 -19.65
CA ALA A 436 -22.80 -1.11 -19.29
C ALA A 436 -24.20 -1.70 -19.54
N ASP A 437 -24.23 -2.90 -20.09
CA ASP A 437 -25.47 -3.63 -20.35
C ASP A 437 -25.99 -4.27 -19.04
N GLN A 438 -27.23 -3.91 -18.65
CA GLN A 438 -27.87 -4.49 -17.48
C GLN A 438 -28.13 -6.00 -17.64
N GLU A 439 -28.30 -6.49 -18.88
CA GLU A 439 -28.47 -7.93 -19.14
C GLU A 439 -27.16 -8.70 -18.86
N THR A 440 -25.98 -8.13 -19.15
CA THR A 440 -24.70 -8.82 -18.87
C THR A 440 -24.33 -8.82 -17.39
N MET A 441 -24.61 -7.74 -16.65
CA MET A 441 -24.43 -7.69 -15.20
C MET A 441 -25.34 -8.71 -14.49
N GLN A 442 -26.62 -8.76 -14.85
CA GLN A 442 -27.55 -9.73 -14.28
C GLN A 442 -27.22 -11.17 -14.68
N ALA A 443 -26.79 -11.41 -15.92
CA ALA A 443 -26.30 -12.73 -16.34
C ALA A 443 -25.05 -13.18 -15.55
N THR A 444 -24.13 -12.26 -15.24
CA THR A 444 -22.92 -12.54 -14.43
C THR A 444 -23.28 -12.92 -12.98
N ILE A 445 -24.27 -12.23 -12.40
CA ILE A 445 -24.77 -12.53 -11.04
C ILE A 445 -25.57 -13.84 -11.01
N ALA A 446 -26.37 -14.12 -12.05
CA ALA A 446 -27.28 -15.27 -12.11
C ALA A 446 -26.65 -16.55 -12.71
N GLU A 447 -25.36 -16.56 -13.03
CA GLU A 447 -24.68 -17.70 -13.68
C GLU A 447 -24.72 -18.98 -12.81
N GLU A 448 -24.97 -20.14 -13.40
CA GLU A 448 -25.03 -21.41 -12.65
C GLU A 448 -23.64 -21.80 -12.12
N GLY A 449 -23.57 -22.14 -10.83
CA GLY A 449 -22.33 -22.50 -10.13
C GLY A 449 -22.43 -23.82 -9.37
N THR A 450 -21.29 -24.30 -8.87
CA THR A 450 -21.23 -25.43 -7.94
C THR A 450 -20.81 -24.96 -6.55
N THR A 451 -21.62 -25.26 -5.54
CA THR A 451 -21.37 -24.87 -4.14
C THR A 451 -20.01 -25.36 -3.63
N LEU A 452 -19.35 -24.54 -2.82
CA LEU A 452 -18.09 -24.83 -2.14
C LEU A 452 -18.31 -24.91 -0.63
N ASP A 453 -17.74 -25.91 0.03
CA ASP A 453 -17.87 -26.13 1.49
C ASP A 453 -17.06 -25.11 2.34
N ALA A 454 -16.24 -24.28 1.70
CA ALA A 454 -15.37 -23.30 2.34
C ALA A 454 -15.17 -22.06 1.46
N ALA A 455 -14.74 -20.96 2.07
CA ALA A 455 -14.40 -19.73 1.35
C ALA A 455 -13.17 -19.94 0.45
N PRO A 456 -13.12 -19.32 -0.76
CA PRO A 456 -12.04 -19.55 -1.72
C PRO A 456 -10.68 -19.03 -1.21
N THR A 457 -9.61 -19.66 -1.68
CA THR A 457 -8.26 -19.10 -1.68
C THR A 457 -7.98 -18.56 -3.08
N PHE A 458 -7.78 -17.25 -3.21
CA PHE A 458 -7.44 -16.65 -4.49
C PHE A 458 -5.99 -16.92 -4.87
N GLU A 459 -5.72 -17.06 -6.17
CA GLU A 459 -4.38 -17.25 -6.68
C GLU A 459 -3.58 -15.93 -6.60
N VAL A 460 -2.28 -16.04 -6.30
CA VAL A 460 -1.31 -14.98 -6.57
C VAL A 460 -0.51 -15.42 -7.81
N PRO A 461 -0.41 -14.61 -8.87
CA PRO A 461 0.40 -14.95 -10.04
C PRO A 461 1.88 -15.06 -9.64
N THR A 462 2.68 -15.81 -10.40
CA THR A 462 4.14 -15.88 -10.22
C THR A 462 4.89 -14.78 -10.96
N SER A 463 4.26 -14.17 -11.97
CA SER A 463 4.78 -13.03 -12.73
C SER A 463 3.65 -12.27 -13.41
N VAL A 464 3.91 -11.01 -13.76
CA VAL A 464 2.98 -10.12 -14.46
C VAL A 464 3.69 -9.42 -15.61
N THR A 465 2.98 -9.15 -16.71
CA THR A 465 3.54 -8.47 -17.88
C THR A 465 3.03 -7.04 -17.96
N ASN A 466 3.94 -6.08 -17.77
CA ASN A 466 3.71 -4.65 -17.81
C ASN A 466 4.16 -4.10 -19.18
N ASN A 467 3.25 -3.47 -19.92
CA ASN A 467 3.55 -2.80 -21.19
C ASN A 467 4.09 -1.38 -20.91
N VAL A 468 5.37 -1.25 -20.63
CA VAL A 468 5.99 0.06 -20.34
C VAL A 468 6.25 0.81 -21.64
N SER A 469 5.55 1.94 -21.82
CA SER A 469 5.70 2.81 -22.99
C SER A 469 6.72 3.91 -22.71
N ASN A 470 7.99 3.65 -22.99
CA ASN A 470 9.07 4.62 -22.85
C ASN A 470 9.04 5.60 -24.03
N SER A 471 8.56 6.82 -23.77
CA SER A 471 8.52 7.93 -24.73
C SER A 471 9.79 8.79 -24.65
N THR A 472 10.85 8.38 -25.36
CA THR A 472 12.14 9.09 -25.35
C THR A 472 12.07 10.36 -26.20
N VAL A 473 12.01 11.53 -25.57
CA VAL A 473 11.95 12.85 -26.22
C VAL A 473 13.37 13.35 -26.56
N THR A 474 13.85 13.07 -27.77
CA THR A 474 15.18 13.50 -28.23
C THR A 474 15.12 14.83 -28.96
N ASN A 475 15.56 15.92 -28.30
CA ASN A 475 15.64 17.26 -28.88
C ASN A 475 16.96 17.48 -29.63
N ASN A 476 16.98 17.19 -30.94
CA ASN A 476 18.18 17.35 -31.78
C ASN A 476 18.35 18.79 -32.29
N VAL A 477 19.38 19.50 -31.80
CA VAL A 477 19.77 20.85 -32.25
C VAL A 477 20.83 20.78 -33.34
N THR A 478 20.42 20.87 -34.61
CA THR A 478 21.35 20.83 -35.75
C THR A 478 21.77 22.24 -36.17
N ASN A 479 22.95 22.68 -35.70
CA ASN A 479 23.55 23.95 -36.12
C ASN A 479 24.14 23.84 -37.55
N ASN A 480 23.36 24.23 -38.56
CA ASN A 480 23.83 24.29 -39.95
C ASN A 480 24.51 25.64 -40.26
N VAL A 481 25.43 25.67 -41.23
CA VAL A 481 26.39 26.76 -41.51
C VAL A 481 25.74 28.00 -42.15
N THR A 482 24.43 28.19 -41.99
CA THR A 482 23.68 29.35 -42.51
C THR A 482 22.54 29.73 -41.55
N ASN A 483 22.90 30.16 -40.34
CA ASN A 483 22.05 30.79 -39.31
C ASN A 483 20.55 30.42 -39.37
N ASN A 484 20.23 29.15 -39.15
CA ASN A 484 18.87 28.72 -38.92
C ASN A 484 18.89 27.55 -37.92
N VAL A 485 18.27 27.75 -36.76
CA VAL A 485 18.19 26.73 -35.71
C VAL A 485 16.91 25.93 -35.95
N THR A 486 17.06 24.71 -36.46
CA THR A 486 15.96 23.76 -36.54
C THR A 486 16.03 22.85 -35.32
N ASN A 487 15.20 23.13 -34.32
CA ASN A 487 14.91 22.17 -33.26
C ASN A 487 14.04 21.07 -33.87
N ASN A 488 14.49 19.82 -33.85
CA ASN A 488 13.69 18.68 -34.28
C ASN A 488 13.52 17.71 -33.11
N THR A 489 12.35 17.75 -32.48
CA THR A 489 11.95 16.85 -31.40
C THR A 489 11.54 15.51 -32.01
N ILE A 490 12.36 14.48 -31.76
CA ILE A 490 12.04 13.10 -32.13
C ILE A 490 11.50 12.41 -30.88
N VAL A 491 10.22 12.07 -30.87
CA VAL A 491 9.64 11.21 -29.84
C VAL A 491 9.75 9.76 -30.33
N GLN A 492 10.53 8.94 -29.63
CA GLN A 492 10.55 7.49 -29.85
C GLN A 492 9.72 6.80 -28.77
N ASN A 493 8.60 6.20 -29.18
CA ASN A 493 7.76 5.39 -28.29
C ASN A 493 8.21 3.93 -28.38
N ASN A 494 9.04 3.48 -27.44
CA ASN A 494 9.40 2.07 -27.31
C ASN A 494 8.45 1.40 -26.31
N VAL A 495 7.66 0.44 -26.75
CA VAL A 495 6.88 -0.44 -25.86
C VAL A 495 7.77 -1.60 -25.45
N VAL A 496 8.20 -1.60 -24.19
CA VAL A 496 8.98 -2.68 -23.57
C VAL A 496 8.02 -3.58 -22.81
N ASN A 497 8.06 -4.88 -23.09
CA ASN A 497 7.28 -5.87 -22.35
C ASN A 497 8.07 -6.27 -21.10
N GLN A 498 7.86 -5.55 -19.99
CA GLN A 498 8.51 -5.90 -18.73
C GLN A 498 7.77 -7.06 -18.07
N VAL A 499 8.45 -8.19 -17.88
CA VAL A 499 7.93 -9.32 -17.11
C VAL A 499 8.45 -9.16 -15.69
N THR A 500 7.59 -8.72 -14.77
CA THR A 500 7.94 -8.55 -13.36
C THR A 500 7.55 -9.80 -12.59
N GLU A 501 8.49 -10.42 -11.88
CA GLU A 501 8.16 -11.55 -10.99
C GLU A 501 7.34 -11.09 -9.79
N VAL A 502 6.54 -12.01 -9.23
CA VAL A 502 5.64 -11.78 -8.11
C VAL A 502 5.88 -12.85 -7.05
N ARG A 503 6.17 -12.42 -5.82
CA ARG A 503 6.51 -13.30 -4.68
C ARG A 503 5.67 -12.92 -3.46
N VAL A 504 4.91 -13.88 -2.93
CA VAL A 504 4.34 -13.75 -1.57
C VAL A 504 5.51 -13.75 -0.58
N VAL A 505 5.63 -12.69 0.20
CA VAL A 505 6.67 -12.54 1.23
C VAL A 505 6.22 -13.23 2.51
N GLU A 506 5.00 -12.93 2.96
CA GLU A 506 4.41 -13.45 4.19
C GLU A 506 2.88 -13.27 4.20
N GLN A 507 2.25 -13.77 5.28
CA GLN A 507 0.91 -13.39 5.68
C GLN A 507 0.94 -12.88 7.13
N ILE A 508 0.32 -11.74 7.39
CA ILE A 508 0.14 -11.14 8.73
C ILE A 508 -1.36 -10.99 8.95
N ASP A 509 -1.90 -11.56 10.02
CA ASP A 509 -3.34 -11.56 10.33
C ASP A 509 -4.22 -12.02 9.15
N ASN A 510 -5.00 -11.10 8.56
CA ASN A 510 -5.84 -11.28 7.38
C ASN A 510 -5.23 -10.68 6.10
N ARG A 511 -3.92 -10.37 6.09
CA ARG A 511 -3.22 -9.67 5.00
C ARG A 511 -2.16 -10.54 4.36
N THR A 512 -2.11 -10.55 3.03
CA THR A 512 -1.00 -11.12 2.26
C THR A 512 -0.06 -10.00 1.83
N VAL A 513 1.22 -10.13 2.14
CA VAL A 513 2.26 -9.18 1.70
C VAL A 513 2.91 -9.73 0.44
N ILE A 514 2.82 -8.98 -0.65
CA ILE A 514 3.24 -9.40 -1.99
C ILE A 514 4.33 -8.46 -2.48
N ASN A 515 5.50 -9.00 -2.79
CA ASN A 515 6.54 -8.31 -3.54
C ASN A 515 6.28 -8.46 -5.04
N VAL A 516 6.46 -7.36 -5.78
CA VAL A 516 6.36 -7.28 -7.25
C VAL A 516 7.55 -6.46 -7.74
N GLY A 517 8.62 -7.14 -8.15
CA GLY A 517 9.92 -6.50 -8.44
C GLY A 517 10.42 -5.72 -7.22
N ASN A 518 10.57 -4.40 -7.35
CA ASN A 518 10.99 -3.53 -6.25
C ASN A 518 9.84 -2.98 -5.37
N ARG A 519 8.58 -3.31 -5.62
CA ARG A 519 7.41 -2.75 -4.90
C ARG A 519 6.79 -3.77 -3.94
N ILE A 520 6.49 -3.35 -2.71
CA ILE A 520 5.61 -4.09 -1.79
C ILE A 520 4.14 -3.69 -2.04
N ILE A 521 3.25 -4.67 -1.99
CA ILE A 521 1.79 -4.50 -2.06
C ILE A 521 1.17 -5.33 -0.93
N VAL A 522 0.39 -4.68 -0.07
CA VAL A 522 -0.40 -5.34 0.98
C VAL A 522 -1.82 -5.55 0.46
N ARG A 523 -2.28 -6.80 0.50
CA ARG A 523 -3.63 -7.23 0.11
C ARG A 523 -4.37 -7.77 1.34
N GLY A 524 -5.25 -6.96 1.92
CA GLY A 524 -6.12 -7.35 3.04
C GLY A 524 -7.36 -8.15 2.61
N ASP A 525 -7.78 -9.11 3.44
CA ASP A 525 -9.00 -9.89 3.27
C ASP A 525 -10.21 -9.21 3.94
N ASP A 526 -10.95 -8.46 3.13
CA ASP A 526 -12.19 -7.75 3.50
C ASP A 526 -13.31 -8.69 4.01
N ARG A 527 -13.24 -10.03 3.83
CA ARG A 527 -14.37 -10.94 4.12
C ARG A 527 -14.82 -10.93 5.58
N GLN A 528 -13.92 -10.70 6.53
CA GLN A 528 -14.33 -10.60 7.95
C GLN A 528 -15.25 -9.39 8.18
N ARG A 529 -14.86 -8.24 7.63
CA ARG A 529 -15.61 -6.97 7.69
C ARG A 529 -16.91 -7.01 6.90
N LEU A 530 -16.91 -7.63 5.71
CA LEU A 530 -18.10 -7.79 4.87
C LEU A 530 -19.16 -8.74 5.47
N ARG A 531 -18.75 -9.69 6.32
CA ARG A 531 -19.65 -10.58 7.08
C ARG A 531 -20.13 -9.97 8.41
N TYR A 532 -19.85 -8.70 8.70
CA TYR A 532 -20.54 -8.00 9.78
C TYR A 532 -22.08 -8.09 9.55
N ASP A 533 -22.81 -8.42 10.61
CA ASP A 533 -24.26 -8.72 10.66
C ASP A 533 -24.81 -9.85 9.76
N ALA A 534 -23.94 -10.66 9.13
CA ALA A 534 -24.33 -11.83 8.35
C ALA A 534 -25.04 -12.92 9.18
N GLU A 535 -26.10 -13.50 8.61
CA GLU A 535 -26.80 -14.68 9.14
C GLU A 535 -26.25 -15.97 8.51
N GLU A 536 -26.12 -16.00 7.18
CA GLU A 536 -25.47 -17.09 6.43
C GLU A 536 -24.52 -16.54 5.35
N THR A 537 -23.58 -17.36 4.89
CA THR A 537 -22.67 -17.00 3.78
C THR A 537 -22.34 -18.23 2.94
N TYR A 538 -22.52 -18.12 1.63
CA TYR A 538 -22.36 -19.20 0.66
C TYR A 538 -21.28 -18.88 -0.36
N TYR A 539 -20.64 -19.93 -0.87
CA TYR A 539 -19.62 -19.87 -1.92
C TYR A 539 -19.99 -20.79 -3.07
N GLU A 540 -19.80 -20.33 -4.29
CA GLU A 540 -20.05 -21.10 -5.51
C GLU A 540 -18.94 -20.87 -6.53
N GLN A 541 -18.32 -21.95 -7.01
CA GLN A 541 -17.43 -21.91 -8.15
C GLN A 541 -18.26 -21.68 -9.43
N LEU A 542 -17.93 -20.63 -10.16
CA LEU A 542 -18.49 -20.32 -11.48
C LEU A 542 -17.53 -20.75 -12.61
N PRO A 543 -18.03 -20.87 -13.86
CA PRO A 543 -17.18 -21.03 -15.04
C PRO A 543 -16.09 -19.96 -15.16
N ARG A 544 -14.98 -20.32 -15.84
CA ARG A 544 -13.73 -19.52 -15.97
C ARG A 544 -12.90 -19.37 -14.68
N GLY A 545 -13.18 -20.16 -13.64
CA GLY A 545 -12.45 -20.09 -12.36
C GLY A 545 -12.87 -18.91 -11.46
N ARG A 546 -13.90 -18.16 -11.87
CA ARG A 546 -14.57 -17.15 -11.04
C ARG A 546 -15.23 -17.80 -9.83
N THR A 547 -15.38 -17.04 -8.74
CA THR A 547 -16.13 -17.48 -7.55
C THR A 547 -17.20 -16.45 -7.18
N ARG A 548 -18.42 -16.91 -6.91
CA ARG A 548 -19.49 -16.10 -6.29
C ARG A 548 -19.48 -16.30 -4.78
N GLU A 549 -19.51 -15.20 -4.05
CA GLU A 549 -19.79 -15.11 -2.62
C GLU A 549 -21.17 -14.47 -2.45
N THR A 550 -22.04 -15.11 -1.68
CA THR A 550 -23.35 -14.55 -1.29
C THR A 550 -23.42 -14.49 0.23
N ILE A 551 -23.48 -13.29 0.79
CA ILE A 551 -23.71 -13.04 2.22
C ILE A 551 -25.19 -12.70 2.39
N GLU A 552 -25.91 -13.40 3.27
CA GLU A 552 -27.31 -13.11 3.59
C GLU A 552 -27.44 -12.56 5.00
N ARG A 553 -28.34 -11.58 5.17
CA ARG A 553 -28.53 -10.82 6.41
C ARG A 553 -29.90 -11.03 7.01
N ALA A 554 -30.01 -10.79 8.32
CA ALA A 554 -31.24 -10.92 9.10
C ALA A 554 -32.39 -9.97 8.68
N ASP A 555 -32.14 -8.95 7.84
CA ASP A 555 -33.19 -8.14 7.22
C ASP A 555 -33.78 -8.76 5.94
N GLY A 556 -33.15 -9.81 5.43
CA GLY A 556 -33.44 -10.46 4.14
C GLY A 556 -32.70 -9.87 2.95
N SER A 557 -31.76 -8.94 3.16
CA SER A 557 -30.88 -8.43 2.10
C SER A 557 -29.70 -9.37 1.86
N LYS A 558 -29.15 -9.30 0.65
CA LYS A 558 -28.02 -10.13 0.21
C LYS A 558 -26.94 -9.27 -0.40
N LEU A 559 -25.68 -9.52 -0.04
CA LEU A 559 -24.53 -9.02 -0.78
C LEU A 559 -24.03 -10.15 -1.69
N VAL A 560 -24.04 -9.92 -3.01
CA VAL A 560 -23.43 -10.83 -3.97
C VAL A 560 -22.15 -10.20 -4.51
N THR A 561 -21.02 -10.88 -4.38
CA THR A 561 -19.76 -10.50 -5.03
C THR A 561 -19.30 -11.63 -5.95
N VAL A 562 -18.92 -11.31 -7.18
CA VAL A 562 -18.25 -12.24 -8.09
C VAL A 562 -16.81 -11.78 -8.28
N TYR A 563 -15.88 -12.68 -7.95
CA TYR A 563 -14.43 -12.48 -8.04
C TYR A 563 -13.86 -13.27 -9.23
N ASN A 564 -12.77 -12.78 -9.82
CA ASN A 564 -11.94 -13.58 -10.71
C ASN A 564 -11.05 -14.58 -9.91
N ARG A 565 -10.25 -15.40 -10.61
CA ARG A 565 -9.36 -16.40 -9.96
C ARG A 565 -8.30 -15.78 -9.04
N TYR A 566 -7.93 -14.52 -9.28
CA TYR A 566 -6.95 -13.74 -8.53
C TYR A 566 -7.57 -12.91 -7.40
N GLY A 567 -8.90 -12.92 -7.24
CA GLY A 567 -9.60 -12.18 -6.19
C GLY A 567 -10.00 -10.75 -6.56
N ASP A 568 -9.71 -10.28 -7.78
CA ASP A 568 -10.16 -8.97 -8.24
C ASP A 568 -11.70 -9.00 -8.42
N VAL A 569 -12.41 -7.93 -8.03
CA VAL A 569 -13.88 -7.88 -8.07
C VAL A 569 -14.40 -7.54 -9.47
N ILE A 570 -15.15 -8.48 -10.07
CA ILE A 570 -15.84 -8.28 -11.36
C ILE A 570 -17.14 -7.51 -11.14
N ILE A 571 -17.94 -7.93 -10.15
CA ILE A 571 -19.16 -7.23 -9.74
C ILE A 571 -19.41 -7.41 -8.24
N ARG A 572 -19.81 -6.35 -7.55
CA ARG A 572 -20.41 -6.40 -6.21
C ARG A 572 -21.75 -5.68 -6.25
N SER A 573 -22.80 -6.37 -5.79
CA SER A 573 -24.18 -5.92 -5.88
C SER A 573 -24.96 -6.25 -4.61
N ARG A 574 -25.71 -5.29 -4.08
CA ARG A 574 -26.57 -5.43 -2.90
C ARG A 574 -28.01 -5.62 -3.34
N ILE A 575 -28.57 -6.78 -3.06
CA ILE A 575 -29.97 -7.12 -3.33
C ILE A 575 -30.77 -6.86 -2.06
N SER A 576 -31.70 -5.92 -2.11
CA SER A 576 -32.60 -5.60 -0.98
C SER A 576 -33.59 -6.73 -0.68
N PRO A 577 -34.25 -6.74 0.49
CA PRO A 577 -35.25 -7.77 0.85
C PRO A 577 -36.51 -7.78 -0.05
N ARG A 578 -36.62 -6.81 -0.97
CA ARG A 578 -37.69 -6.73 -1.99
C ARG A 578 -37.22 -7.16 -3.39
N GLY A 579 -35.98 -7.62 -3.53
CA GLY A 579 -35.38 -7.98 -4.82
C GLY A 579 -34.98 -6.80 -5.71
N ARG A 580 -35.05 -5.54 -5.22
CA ARG A 580 -34.41 -4.41 -5.91
C ARG A 580 -32.90 -4.53 -5.72
N GLU A 581 -32.19 -4.56 -6.83
CA GLU A 581 -30.74 -4.61 -6.93
C GLU A 581 -30.14 -3.20 -6.88
N TYR A 582 -28.98 -3.08 -6.24
CA TYR A 582 -28.11 -1.90 -6.24
C TYR A 582 -26.68 -2.37 -6.53
N VAL A 583 -26.13 -2.02 -7.69
CA VAL A 583 -24.73 -2.32 -8.00
C VAL A 583 -23.85 -1.33 -7.25
N LEU A 584 -22.77 -1.83 -6.65
CA LEU A 584 -21.75 -1.02 -5.96
C LEU A 584 -20.54 -0.79 -6.87
N MET A 585 -20.04 -1.85 -7.51
CA MET A 585 -18.96 -1.78 -8.49
C MET A 585 -19.13 -2.83 -9.58
N TYR A 586 -18.69 -2.50 -10.80
CA TYR A 586 -18.67 -3.41 -11.94
C TYR A 586 -17.50 -3.06 -12.88
N SER A 587 -16.60 -4.02 -13.11
CA SER A 587 -15.58 -3.94 -14.16
C SER A 587 -15.57 -5.26 -14.95
N PRO A 588 -16.02 -5.26 -16.22
CA PRO A 588 -15.89 -6.44 -17.08
C PRO A 588 -14.43 -6.75 -17.43
N GLU A 589 -13.52 -5.77 -17.34
CA GLU A 589 -12.07 -5.95 -17.56
C GLU A 589 -11.44 -6.87 -16.50
N ALA A 590 -12.00 -6.91 -15.28
CA ALA A 590 -11.57 -7.82 -14.23
C ALA A 590 -11.92 -9.31 -14.50
N ASP A 591 -12.79 -9.62 -15.48
CA ASP A 591 -13.01 -11.00 -15.97
C ASP A 591 -11.90 -11.46 -16.94
N SER A 592 -10.92 -10.59 -17.25
CA SER A 592 -9.74 -11.00 -18.02
C SER A 592 -8.76 -11.81 -17.17
N GLU A 593 -7.96 -12.66 -17.83
CA GLU A 593 -6.91 -13.46 -17.18
C GLU A 593 -5.67 -12.63 -16.79
N ARG A 594 -5.75 -11.28 -16.83
CA ARG A 594 -4.66 -10.37 -16.45
C ARG A 594 -4.95 -9.78 -15.07
N PRO A 595 -4.14 -10.06 -14.04
CA PRO A 595 -4.40 -9.59 -12.67
C PRO A 595 -4.13 -8.08 -12.56
N THR A 596 -5.18 -7.31 -12.24
CA THR A 596 -5.18 -5.85 -12.43
C THR A 596 -4.43 -5.08 -11.34
N MET A 597 -4.42 -5.60 -10.10
CA MET A 597 -3.81 -4.96 -8.93
C MET A 597 -2.31 -4.61 -9.09
N TYR A 598 -1.60 -5.36 -9.94
CA TYR A 598 -0.15 -5.26 -10.11
C TYR A 598 0.29 -4.31 -11.23
N VAL A 599 -0.65 -3.75 -11.99
CA VAL A 599 -0.41 -2.84 -13.11
C VAL A 599 -0.99 -1.47 -12.79
N ASP A 600 -0.16 -0.43 -12.72
CA ASP A 600 -0.66 0.95 -12.59
C ASP A 600 -1.12 1.46 -13.97
N VAL A 601 -2.36 1.17 -14.30
CA VAL A 601 -3.01 1.61 -15.55
C VAL A 601 -3.08 3.14 -15.68
N GLY A 602 -3.00 3.88 -14.57
CA GLY A 602 -2.96 5.34 -14.58
C GLY A 602 -1.67 5.94 -15.11
N LEU A 603 -0.59 5.16 -15.22
CA LEU A 603 0.65 5.58 -15.91
C LEU A 603 0.45 5.82 -17.42
N SER A 604 -0.66 5.34 -18.00
CA SER A 604 -1.05 5.62 -19.39
C SER A 604 -1.83 6.93 -19.55
N LEU A 605 -2.28 7.56 -18.46
CA LEU A 605 -3.00 8.83 -18.47
C LEU A 605 -2.02 10.01 -18.40
N PRO A 606 -2.32 11.14 -19.07
CA PRO A 606 -1.50 12.35 -18.95
C PRO A 606 -1.51 12.88 -17.51
N PRO A 607 -0.45 13.57 -17.02
CA PRO A 607 -0.39 14.04 -15.64
C PRO A 607 -1.57 14.95 -15.28
N MET A 608 -2.28 14.66 -14.19
CA MET A 608 -3.41 15.50 -13.77
C MET A 608 -2.97 16.95 -13.56
N ARG A 609 -3.80 17.87 -14.04
CA ARG A 609 -3.78 19.28 -13.68
C ARG A 609 -5.02 19.63 -12.86
N LEU A 610 -4.82 19.98 -11.59
CA LEU A 610 -5.90 20.49 -10.74
C LEU A 610 -6.35 21.87 -11.24
N THR A 611 -7.66 22.08 -11.40
CA THR A 611 -8.27 23.31 -11.94
C THR A 611 -9.29 23.97 -11.00
N ILE A 612 -9.42 23.45 -9.77
CA ILE A 612 -10.27 23.99 -8.70
C ILE A 612 -9.41 24.36 -7.48
N PRO A 613 -9.86 25.27 -6.59
CA PRO A 613 -9.14 25.60 -5.36
C PRO A 613 -8.86 24.35 -4.51
N VAL A 614 -7.74 24.33 -3.79
CA VAL A 614 -7.34 23.18 -2.97
C VAL A 614 -8.35 22.86 -1.87
N ASP A 615 -8.94 23.88 -1.23
CA ASP A 615 -10.03 23.74 -0.25
C ASP A 615 -11.35 23.24 -0.86
N ASP A 616 -11.45 23.15 -2.19
CA ASP A 616 -12.55 22.49 -2.91
C ASP A 616 -12.16 21.12 -3.46
N TYR A 617 -10.90 20.68 -3.32
CA TYR A 617 -10.41 19.33 -3.69
C TYR A 617 -10.11 18.44 -2.46
N ILE A 618 -9.51 18.99 -1.41
CA ILE A 618 -9.20 18.31 -0.15
C ILE A 618 -9.74 19.12 1.03
N VAL A 619 -10.51 18.47 1.91
CA VAL A 619 -10.96 19.09 3.17
C VAL A 619 -10.36 18.36 4.38
N SER A 620 -9.85 19.14 5.34
CA SER A 620 -9.38 18.63 6.63
C SER A 620 -10.49 18.72 7.66
N THR A 621 -10.77 17.61 8.36
CA THR A 621 -11.74 17.61 9.49
C THR A 621 -11.33 18.54 10.63
N THR A 622 -10.02 18.80 10.81
CA THR A 622 -9.50 19.70 11.85
C THR A 622 -9.49 21.17 11.40
N ARG A 623 -9.16 21.47 10.13
CA ARG A 623 -9.16 22.86 9.62
C ARG A 623 -10.55 23.37 9.23
N SER A 624 -11.46 22.48 8.85
CA SER A 624 -12.82 22.85 8.39
C SER A 624 -13.89 21.95 9.04
N PRO A 625 -14.01 21.94 10.38
CA PRO A 625 -14.90 21.04 11.11
C PRO A 625 -16.39 21.29 10.82
N ASP A 626 -16.77 22.48 10.37
CA ASP A 626 -18.14 22.87 10.02
C ASP A 626 -18.39 22.94 8.50
N ARG A 627 -17.52 22.31 7.69
CA ARG A 627 -17.78 22.12 6.25
C ARG A 627 -19.00 21.20 6.07
N ASP A 628 -19.82 21.48 5.06
CA ASP A 628 -20.80 20.53 4.56
C ASP A 628 -20.07 19.38 3.83
N TYR A 629 -19.81 18.28 4.53
CA TYR A 629 -19.20 17.09 3.95
C TYR A 629 -20.13 16.34 2.99
N TYR A 630 -21.45 16.55 3.09
CA TYR A 630 -22.40 15.97 2.13
C TYR A 630 -22.24 16.68 0.79
N ASP A 631 -22.27 18.02 0.75
CA ASP A 631 -22.01 18.78 -0.49
C ASP A 631 -20.62 18.47 -1.05
N PHE A 632 -19.60 18.38 -0.20
CA PHE A 632 -18.23 18.08 -0.62
C PHE A 632 -18.10 16.69 -1.29
N LEU A 633 -18.70 15.64 -0.71
CA LEU A 633 -18.67 14.28 -1.27
C LEU A 633 -19.63 14.09 -2.45
N ALA A 634 -20.78 14.79 -2.46
CA ALA A 634 -21.78 14.68 -3.53
C ALA A 634 -21.36 15.39 -4.84
N ARG A 635 -20.29 16.19 -4.83
CA ARG A 635 -19.73 16.79 -6.04
C ARG A 635 -19.12 15.71 -6.97
N PRO A 636 -19.26 15.86 -8.29
CA PRO A 636 -18.70 14.92 -9.27
C PRO A 636 -17.15 14.96 -9.30
N PRO A 637 -16.49 14.00 -9.97
CA PRO A 637 -15.05 14.03 -10.25
C PRO A 637 -14.52 15.40 -10.70
N VAL A 638 -13.24 15.69 -10.40
CA VAL A 638 -12.58 16.96 -10.82
C VAL A 638 -12.11 16.94 -12.27
N GLU A 639 -12.14 15.77 -12.89
CA GLU A 639 -11.71 15.46 -14.26
C GLU A 639 -12.67 14.39 -14.81
N ARG A 640 -12.78 14.25 -16.13
CA ARG A 640 -13.57 13.16 -16.74
C ARG A 640 -12.92 11.79 -16.51
N VAL A 641 -13.73 10.74 -16.67
CA VAL A 641 -13.35 9.35 -16.44
C VAL A 641 -13.46 8.60 -17.77
N GLU A 642 -12.34 8.03 -18.22
CA GLU A 642 -12.15 7.46 -19.56
C GLU A 642 -12.89 6.13 -19.74
N ARG A 643 -12.97 5.33 -18.66
CA ARG A 643 -13.75 4.11 -18.54
C ARG A 643 -14.09 3.84 -17.08
N VAL A 644 -14.92 2.84 -16.81
CA VAL A 644 -15.03 2.30 -15.46
C VAL A 644 -13.77 1.48 -15.13
N TYR A 645 -13.32 1.55 -13.88
CA TYR A 645 -12.13 0.88 -13.37
C TYR A 645 -12.52 -0.21 -12.36
N SER A 646 -11.67 -1.24 -12.21
CA SER A 646 -11.81 -2.15 -11.08
C SER A 646 -11.50 -1.42 -9.76
N ILE A 647 -12.04 -1.89 -8.63
CA ILE A 647 -11.70 -1.32 -7.33
C ILE A 647 -10.19 -1.43 -7.05
N ASP A 648 -9.54 -2.47 -7.57
CA ASP A 648 -8.11 -2.73 -7.38
C ASP A 648 -7.22 -1.86 -8.29
N GLU A 649 -7.70 -1.44 -9.47
CA GLU A 649 -7.07 -0.39 -10.30
C GLU A 649 -7.13 0.98 -9.60
N VAL A 650 -8.26 1.29 -8.95
CA VAL A 650 -8.39 2.52 -8.14
C VAL A 650 -7.48 2.45 -6.91
N LYS A 651 -7.37 1.31 -6.23
CA LYS A 651 -6.41 1.11 -5.14
C LYS A 651 -4.95 1.21 -5.61
N SER A 652 -4.60 0.61 -6.75
CA SER A 652 -3.21 0.57 -7.22
C SER A 652 -2.69 1.93 -7.70
N SER A 653 -3.55 2.71 -8.37
CA SER A 653 -3.18 3.92 -9.12
C SER A 653 -3.57 5.25 -8.47
N ALA A 654 -2.58 6.04 -8.06
CA ALA A 654 -2.81 7.38 -7.50
C ALA A 654 -3.44 8.34 -8.53
N ARG A 655 -3.07 8.22 -9.82
CA ARG A 655 -3.54 9.08 -10.91
C ARG A 655 -5.04 8.94 -11.18
N ILE A 656 -5.60 7.78 -10.90
CA ILE A 656 -7.05 7.53 -10.97
C ILE A 656 -7.75 8.08 -9.73
N ARG A 657 -7.20 7.84 -8.52
CA ARG A 657 -7.79 8.38 -7.27
C ARG A 657 -7.85 9.89 -7.22
N ASP A 658 -6.84 10.57 -7.78
CA ASP A 658 -6.81 12.02 -7.85
C ASP A 658 -8.01 12.63 -8.60
N LYS A 659 -8.70 11.87 -9.48
CA LYS A 659 -9.95 12.31 -10.15
C LYS A 659 -11.11 12.57 -9.17
N VAL A 660 -11.05 12.12 -7.91
CA VAL A 660 -12.11 12.35 -6.90
C VAL A 660 -11.60 13.01 -5.62
N ARG A 661 -12.45 13.83 -4.99
CA ARG A 661 -12.14 14.62 -3.80
C ARG A 661 -11.79 13.77 -2.58
N ARG A 662 -10.95 14.31 -1.68
CA ARG A 662 -10.47 13.62 -0.47
C ARG A 662 -10.87 14.37 0.82
N ILE A 663 -11.36 13.64 1.81
CA ILE A 663 -11.50 14.12 3.20
C ILE A 663 -10.33 13.58 4.01
N ASP A 664 -9.49 14.46 4.57
CA ASP A 664 -8.45 14.09 5.53
C ASP A 664 -9.07 14.03 6.95
N LEU A 665 -9.06 12.85 7.59
CA LEU A 665 -9.59 12.61 8.93
C LEU A 665 -8.58 13.02 10.03
N ASP A 666 -7.99 14.22 9.91
CA ASP A 666 -7.03 14.83 10.85
C ASP A 666 -7.52 14.95 12.32
N THR A 667 -8.76 14.58 12.61
CA THR A 667 -9.36 14.50 13.95
C THR A 667 -9.29 13.11 14.58
N ILE A 668 -8.82 12.09 13.85
CA ILE A 668 -8.43 10.78 14.38
C ILE A 668 -6.91 10.72 14.44
N THR A 669 -6.36 10.45 15.62
CA THR A 669 -4.93 10.34 15.87
C THR A 669 -4.58 8.96 16.41
N PHE A 670 -3.58 8.35 15.77
CA PHE A 670 -3.03 7.05 16.14
C PHE A 670 -1.74 7.22 16.95
N PRO A 671 -1.53 6.45 18.03
CA PRO A 671 -0.23 6.32 18.68
C PRO A 671 0.84 5.79 17.70
N SER A 672 2.11 6.04 18.01
CA SER A 672 3.21 5.44 17.24
C SER A 672 3.13 3.92 17.28
N GLY A 673 3.42 3.25 16.16
CA GLY A 673 3.31 1.80 16.00
C GLY A 673 1.91 1.19 16.13
N SER A 674 0.85 1.98 16.39
CA SER A 674 -0.50 1.45 16.66
C SER A 674 -1.52 1.82 15.59
N ALA A 675 -2.50 0.92 15.42
CA ALA A 675 -3.72 1.12 14.63
C ALA A 675 -4.96 1.43 15.49
N GLU A 676 -4.86 1.34 16.83
CA GLU A 676 -6.00 1.50 17.73
C GLU A 676 -6.50 2.95 17.77
N VAL A 677 -7.83 3.11 17.76
CA VAL A 677 -8.51 4.42 17.89
C VAL A 677 -9.33 4.43 19.18
N PRO A 678 -9.04 5.32 20.14
CA PRO A 678 -9.85 5.46 21.35
C PRO A 678 -11.30 5.82 21.03
N LEU A 679 -12.27 5.15 21.67
CA LEU A 679 -13.71 5.31 21.41
C LEU A 679 -14.23 6.75 21.64
N GLU A 680 -13.51 7.59 22.38
CA GLU A 680 -13.83 9.02 22.48
C GLU A 680 -13.61 9.76 21.15
N GLN A 681 -12.54 9.42 20.42
CA GLN A 681 -12.25 9.97 19.11
C GLN A 681 -13.28 9.54 18.06
N ALA A 682 -13.89 8.35 18.19
CA ALA A 682 -14.95 7.89 17.29
C ALA A 682 -16.07 8.93 17.08
N ARG A 683 -16.31 9.80 18.07
CA ARG A 683 -17.30 10.88 18.04
C ARG A 683 -16.99 12.01 17.05
N THR A 684 -15.75 12.17 16.59
CA THR A 684 -15.36 13.20 15.62
C THR A 684 -15.87 12.87 14.21
N LEU A 685 -15.86 11.59 13.85
CA LEU A 685 -16.30 11.07 12.55
C LEU A 685 -17.79 11.28 12.28
N ARG A 686 -18.61 11.61 13.29
CA ARG A 686 -20.07 11.76 13.18
C ARG A 686 -20.50 12.61 11.97
N LYS A 687 -19.87 13.75 11.73
CA LYS A 687 -20.26 14.66 10.62
C LYS A 687 -19.95 14.06 9.25
N VAL A 688 -18.89 13.26 9.14
CA VAL A 688 -18.51 12.56 7.89
C VAL A 688 -19.39 11.34 7.69
N ALA A 689 -19.63 10.55 8.73
CA ALA A 689 -20.58 9.43 8.69
C ALA A 689 -22.00 9.88 8.32
N GLN A 690 -22.50 11.00 8.87
CA GLN A 690 -23.79 11.58 8.49
C GLN A 690 -23.83 12.09 7.04
N ALA A 691 -22.69 12.40 6.42
CA ALA A 691 -22.63 12.73 4.99
C ALA A 691 -22.66 11.46 4.12
N MET A 692 -21.97 10.40 4.54
CA MET A 692 -22.02 9.07 3.89
C MET A 692 -23.43 8.47 3.99
N GLU A 693 -24.08 8.56 5.14
CA GLU A 693 -25.47 8.16 5.38
C GLU A 693 -26.43 8.88 4.41
N GLN A 694 -26.37 10.21 4.30
CA GLN A 694 -27.20 11.00 3.37
C GLN A 694 -26.92 10.76 1.88
N LEU A 695 -25.77 10.17 1.53
CA LEU A 695 -25.49 9.68 0.17
C LEU A 695 -26.14 8.30 -0.02
N LEU A 696 -25.96 7.38 0.93
CA LEU A 696 -26.53 6.03 0.90
C LEU A 696 -28.07 6.01 0.98
N GLU A 697 -28.70 7.00 1.62
CA GLU A 697 -30.15 7.23 1.57
C GLU A 697 -30.68 7.51 0.15
N LYS A 698 -29.83 8.07 -0.72
CA LYS A 698 -30.19 8.45 -2.11
C LYS A 698 -29.77 7.37 -3.10
N ASP A 699 -28.63 6.73 -2.86
CA ASP A 699 -28.11 5.64 -3.66
C ASP A 699 -27.36 4.62 -2.75
N PRO A 700 -28.03 3.52 -2.36
CA PRO A 700 -27.42 2.44 -1.57
C PRO A 700 -26.24 1.71 -2.24
N GLY A 701 -25.90 2.04 -3.49
CA GLY A 701 -24.73 1.54 -4.22
C GLY A 701 -23.54 2.50 -4.24
N GLU A 702 -23.54 3.58 -3.46
CA GLU A 702 -22.37 4.46 -3.27
C GLU A 702 -21.18 3.69 -2.67
N VAL A 703 -19.96 3.97 -3.14
CA VAL A 703 -18.72 3.32 -2.69
C VAL A 703 -17.69 4.35 -2.24
N PHE A 704 -17.15 4.13 -1.06
CA PHE A 704 -16.11 4.95 -0.43
C PHE A 704 -14.82 4.15 -0.30
N LEU A 705 -13.70 4.77 -0.65
CA LEU A 705 -12.36 4.25 -0.36
C LEU A 705 -11.83 4.91 0.92
N ILE A 706 -11.41 4.09 1.87
CA ILE A 706 -10.76 4.48 3.13
C ILE A 706 -9.25 4.27 2.96
N GLU A 707 -8.50 5.36 2.91
CA GLU A 707 -7.07 5.40 2.62
C GLU A 707 -6.26 5.57 3.91
N GLY A 708 -5.33 4.65 4.20
CA GLY A 708 -4.48 4.71 5.40
C GLY A 708 -3.08 5.24 5.12
N HIS A 709 -2.50 5.97 6.08
CA HIS A 709 -1.14 6.51 5.98
C HIS A 709 -0.34 6.42 7.29
N THR A 710 0.98 6.49 7.16
CA THR A 710 1.95 6.63 8.25
C THR A 710 2.83 7.87 8.03
N ASP A 711 3.60 8.20 9.06
CA ASP A 711 4.90 8.86 8.97
C ASP A 711 5.97 7.93 8.36
N ALA A 712 7.11 8.50 7.97
CA ALA A 712 8.25 7.80 7.35
C ALA A 712 9.23 7.24 8.41
N VAL A 713 8.68 6.57 9.42
CA VAL A 713 9.45 5.96 10.52
C VAL A 713 9.11 4.48 10.59
N GLY A 714 10.14 3.63 10.66
CA GLY A 714 10.01 2.19 10.37
C GLY A 714 10.20 1.90 8.88
N SER A 715 9.99 0.66 8.47
CA SER A 715 10.15 0.23 7.06
C SER A 715 8.85 0.36 6.26
N ASP A 716 8.95 0.56 4.94
CA ASP A 716 7.81 0.61 4.00
C ASP A 716 6.88 -0.61 4.20
N ARG A 717 7.46 -1.81 4.38
CA ARG A 717 6.73 -3.04 4.71
C ARG A 717 5.87 -2.88 5.97
N SER A 718 6.46 -2.42 7.07
CA SER A 718 5.75 -2.19 8.33
C SER A 718 4.71 -1.09 8.20
N ASN A 719 5.02 -0.02 7.46
CA ASN A 719 4.17 1.13 7.26
C ASN A 719 2.97 0.83 6.35
N LEU A 720 3.13 0.03 5.31
CA LEU A 720 2.04 -0.48 4.47
C LEU A 720 1.07 -1.37 5.25
N VAL A 721 1.57 -2.26 6.12
CA VAL A 721 0.70 -3.11 6.97
C VAL A 721 -0.03 -2.27 8.03
N LEU A 722 0.70 -1.40 8.75
CA LEU A 722 0.15 -0.54 9.80
C LEU A 722 -0.88 0.46 9.27
N SER A 723 -0.62 1.06 8.10
CA SER A 723 -1.59 1.95 7.46
C SER A 723 -2.86 1.24 7.02
N ASP A 724 -2.77 -0.01 6.54
CA ASP A 724 -3.92 -0.80 6.15
C ASP A 724 -4.77 -1.19 7.38
N GLN A 725 -4.13 -1.58 8.49
CA GLN A 725 -4.78 -1.80 9.79
C GLN A 725 -5.49 -0.53 10.31
N ARG A 726 -4.88 0.66 10.16
CA ARG A 726 -5.49 1.96 10.52
C ARG A 726 -6.75 2.24 9.72
N ALA A 727 -6.72 2.00 8.41
CA ALA A 727 -7.87 2.20 7.53
C ALA A 727 -8.99 1.17 7.78
N GLU A 728 -8.65 -0.09 8.06
CA GLU A 728 -9.61 -1.12 8.50
C GLU A 728 -10.27 -0.75 9.83
N THR A 729 -9.50 -0.26 10.80
CA THR A 729 -10.03 0.19 12.11
C THR A 729 -11.04 1.33 11.94
N VAL A 730 -10.78 2.30 11.06
CA VAL A 730 -11.74 3.38 10.77
C VAL A 730 -12.97 2.87 10.01
N ALA A 731 -12.82 1.92 9.08
CA ALA A 731 -13.96 1.31 8.38
C ALA A 731 -14.85 0.48 9.35
N ASN A 732 -14.25 -0.26 10.28
CA ASN A 732 -14.97 -1.01 11.31
C ASN A 732 -15.71 -0.05 12.25
N LEU A 733 -15.06 1.02 12.70
CA LEU A 733 -15.67 2.07 13.53
C LEU A 733 -16.86 2.75 12.83
N LEU A 734 -16.75 3.07 11.53
CA LEU A 734 -17.85 3.60 10.72
C LEU A 734 -19.02 2.60 10.60
N THR A 735 -18.73 1.30 10.59
CA THR A 735 -19.74 0.24 10.58
C THR A 735 -20.42 0.11 11.96
N GLU A 736 -19.65 -0.08 13.02
CA GLU A 736 -20.13 -0.39 14.38
C GLU A 736 -20.80 0.79 15.09
N VAL A 737 -20.26 2.01 14.94
CA VAL A 737 -20.71 3.20 15.68
C VAL A 737 -21.75 4.00 14.90
N TYR A 738 -21.74 3.91 13.57
CA TYR A 738 -22.58 4.73 12.69
C TYR A 738 -23.44 3.96 11.69
N GLY A 739 -23.32 2.63 11.60
CA GLY A 739 -24.17 1.80 10.73
C GLY A 739 -23.88 1.97 9.23
N ILE A 740 -22.72 2.52 8.84
CA ILE A 740 -22.31 2.59 7.44
C ILE A 740 -22.04 1.15 6.96
N PRO A 741 -22.77 0.61 5.95
CA PRO A 741 -22.65 -0.80 5.61
C PRO A 741 -21.25 -1.14 5.09
N PRO A 742 -20.67 -2.29 5.49
CA PRO A 742 -19.29 -2.62 5.16
C PRO A 742 -19.06 -2.78 3.66
N GLU A 743 -20.07 -3.22 2.89
CA GLU A 743 -19.97 -3.37 1.44
C GLU A 743 -19.72 -2.05 0.70
N ASN A 744 -20.24 -0.94 1.23
CA ASN A 744 -20.12 0.41 0.68
C ASN A 744 -18.74 1.04 0.99
N MET A 745 -17.88 0.35 1.74
CA MET A 745 -16.52 0.79 2.05
C MET A 745 -15.48 -0.20 1.52
N SER A 746 -14.39 0.31 0.98
CA SER A 746 -13.19 -0.45 0.64
C SER A 746 -11.97 0.14 1.34
N VAL A 747 -10.99 -0.69 1.70
CA VAL A 747 -9.82 -0.33 2.52
C VAL A 747 -8.55 -0.46 1.69
N GLN A 748 -7.59 0.47 1.88
CA GLN A 748 -6.22 0.33 1.41
C GLN A 748 -5.23 1.14 2.27
N GLY A 749 -4.20 0.49 2.79
CA GLY A 749 -3.00 1.14 3.33
C GLY A 749 -2.02 1.57 2.23
N TYR A 750 -1.40 2.74 2.41
CA TYR A 750 -0.36 3.29 1.52
C TYR A 750 0.95 3.65 2.24
N GLY A 751 1.07 3.35 3.53
CA GLY A 751 2.22 3.66 4.35
C GLY A 751 2.62 5.13 4.29
N GLU A 752 3.92 5.37 4.18
CA GLU A 752 4.54 6.68 4.11
C GLU A 752 4.48 7.30 2.71
N ARG A 753 4.29 6.50 1.65
CA ARG A 753 4.37 6.90 0.23
C ARG A 753 3.65 8.21 -0.11
N PHE A 754 2.54 8.49 0.56
CA PHE A 754 1.76 9.72 0.39
C PHE A 754 1.79 10.65 1.62
N LEU A 755 2.98 10.97 2.13
CA LEU A 755 3.20 12.01 3.15
C LEU A 755 2.41 13.31 2.87
N LYS A 756 2.05 14.03 3.93
CA LYS A 756 1.37 15.33 3.93
C LYS A 756 2.35 16.47 4.18
N ILE A 757 3.31 16.23 5.07
CA ILE A 757 4.56 17.00 5.23
C ILE A 757 5.70 16.05 4.87
N ARG A 758 6.56 16.45 3.92
CA ARG A 758 7.67 15.66 3.41
C ARG A 758 8.84 15.74 4.39
N THR A 759 8.89 14.79 5.33
CA THR A 759 9.94 14.66 6.34
C THR A 759 10.09 13.21 6.76
N GLU A 760 11.33 12.80 7.05
CA GLU A 760 11.71 11.50 7.63
C GLU A 760 11.36 11.42 9.14
N ALA A 761 10.96 12.53 9.76
CA ALA A 761 10.60 12.58 11.18
C ALA A 761 9.18 12.04 11.48
N ALA A 762 8.95 11.67 12.75
CA ALA A 762 7.71 11.10 13.28
C ALA A 762 6.51 12.07 13.32
N GLU A 763 6.02 12.50 12.16
CA GLU A 763 5.00 13.54 12.00
C GLU A 763 3.55 13.03 12.18
N GLN A 764 2.84 13.58 13.16
CA GLN A 764 1.45 13.23 13.49
C GLN A 764 0.47 13.53 12.34
N GLN A 765 0.73 14.57 11.54
CA GLN A 765 -0.09 14.91 10.37
C GLN A 765 0.09 13.93 9.20
N ASN A 766 1.17 13.13 9.20
CA ASN A 766 1.35 12.03 8.25
C ASN A 766 0.57 10.78 8.69
N ARG A 767 0.54 10.47 10.00
CA ARG A 767 -0.27 9.42 10.66
C ARG A 767 -1.79 9.71 10.62
N ARG A 768 -2.39 9.65 9.43
CA ARG A 768 -3.81 9.99 9.16
C ARG A 768 -4.54 8.85 8.41
N VAL A 769 -5.87 8.93 8.40
CA VAL A 769 -6.74 8.21 7.45
C VAL A 769 -7.47 9.25 6.59
N ALA A 770 -7.83 8.90 5.36
CA ALA A 770 -8.61 9.73 4.47
C ALA A 770 -9.77 8.96 3.82
N ILE A 771 -10.77 9.68 3.30
CA ILE A 771 -11.93 9.12 2.60
C ILE A 771 -12.09 9.76 1.21
N ARG A 772 -12.28 8.94 0.18
CA ARG A 772 -12.69 9.37 -1.17
C ARG A 772 -14.01 8.68 -1.57
N ARG A 773 -14.95 9.40 -2.18
CA ARG A 773 -16.10 8.78 -2.86
C ARG A 773 -15.62 8.30 -4.24
N VAL A 774 -15.62 6.99 -4.47
CA VAL A 774 -15.04 6.36 -5.69
C VAL A 774 -16.09 5.76 -6.62
N THR A 775 -17.38 5.88 -6.29
CA THR A 775 -18.54 5.38 -7.06
C THR A 775 -18.43 5.70 -8.56
N THR A 776 -18.10 6.95 -8.91
CA THR A 776 -18.00 7.44 -10.30
C THR A 776 -16.74 6.94 -11.03
N LEU A 777 -15.86 6.19 -10.35
CA LEU A 777 -14.72 5.48 -10.93
C LEU A 777 -14.99 3.98 -11.09
N VAL A 778 -15.70 3.36 -10.13
CA VAL A 778 -15.87 1.88 -10.06
C VAL A 778 -17.23 1.36 -10.53
N ARG A 779 -18.18 2.25 -10.86
CA ARG A 779 -19.55 1.88 -11.26
C ARG A 779 -20.02 2.70 -12.47
N PRO A 780 -20.61 2.07 -13.51
CA PRO A 780 -21.15 2.79 -14.65
C PRO A 780 -22.42 3.59 -14.31
N ALA A 781 -22.61 4.73 -14.95
CA ALA A 781 -23.76 5.60 -14.79
C ALA A 781 -25.06 4.94 -15.29
N GLY A 782 -26.18 5.24 -14.61
CA GLY A 782 -27.51 4.68 -14.94
C GLY A 782 -27.72 3.22 -14.54
N VAL A 783 -26.72 2.55 -13.96
CA VAL A 783 -26.82 1.15 -13.50
C VAL A 783 -27.59 1.02 -12.18
N SER A 784 -27.72 2.08 -11.39
CA SER A 784 -28.51 2.08 -10.15
C SER A 784 -29.16 3.44 -9.90
N SER A 785 -30.16 3.78 -10.71
CA SER A 785 -30.94 5.02 -10.57
C SER A 785 -32.39 4.88 -11.04
N ASN A 786 -33.04 3.75 -10.71
CA ASN A 786 -34.44 3.47 -11.05
C ASN A 786 -35.36 3.53 -9.82
N ASP A 787 -36.06 4.65 -9.67
CA ASP A 787 -37.22 4.84 -8.79
C ASP A 787 -38.53 4.97 -9.58
#